data_AF-A0AAD8NRK5-F1
#
_entry.id   AF-A0AAD8NRK5-F1
#
_cell.length_a   1.000
_cell.length_b   1.000
_cell.length_c   1.000
_cell.angle_alpha   90.00
_cell.angle_beta   90.00
_cell.angle_gamma   90.00
#
_symmetry.space_group_name_H-M   'P 1'
#
loop_
_entity.id
_entity.type
_entity.pdbx_description
1 polymer ?
#
loop_
_entity_poly.entity_id
_entity_poly.type
_entity_poly.pdbx_seq_one_letter_code
_entity_poly.pdbx_strand_id
1 'polypeptide(L)'
;MNFLHVIFASSATTLLLIVLAFLSLILRIFIGKSIKNPQYAPVIGTVIHKLIYFNKLHDYFTDAAFKHPTFRLLAPDQSELYTTDIRNIEHILKTNFDNYSKGEGNKDVLTDLFGNGIFAVDGAMWKQQRKLASFEFSTRVLRDFSCSVFRKNAAKLVGIVSKFSETNEVFDVQNEKEDILSRFLIESKKDAQMNDQYLMDIILNFLLAGKDSTANTLSWFFYMLCKNPLVQEKVVSEIEKVMGNQENGSTVEDFVEKINDQVLEKMHYLHAILTETLRLYPAVPVDGRVADMDDTLPDGFKLKKGVGVYYVSYAMGRMPYIWGDDAYDFKPERWLNDDGVFQPESPFKFIAFHAGPRICLGRDFAYRQMKIVSMALLHFFVFKLADESRKVTYRTMFTLHINGEFSPKLVVCCANLHRNLETINILSYLLFFHILLTMAETIASALLGVVVEKLTDEALKKFARSQKIHSELDELQITLRQIQALLNDASHKEISDESVGLWLNGLQHLAYDIDDVLDDVAAEAMHHELTPESGAITSKVRKLIVPTCCTKFSLTHRLLPKLDGIKKKLQNLENQKGDLGLIVKDEKQKNTNKRGNETSLLEFDVVGREGEKEKLINKLLESDQSSKENFSILPIVGMGGVGKTTLARLLYNDTKVKGRFELCAWVCVSDDFDISKITKTIYRALSGENKQFEDLNQLQVALEEKIKGKQFLLVVDDVWNENYDEWEILVRPFHSCAPKSRIIITTRKEQLLKKLGFDHLGHLESLSNKDGLSLLALHALGVDNFDSHLALKPKGQAIVGKCGGLPLALKAIGRLLRTKINEEDWDDVLNSEIWNLENGNEIVPALRLSYQDLSANLKQLFAYCSLFPKDFLFDKEDLVLLWMAEGYLNQSPKNKPLEELGHEYFEKLLSRSFFQYAPNDKSFFVMHDLMNDLAKFVAGEYFLRFENQTETMEESLPKYRHMSFIREEYVGFQKLGAFKRARSLRTLFSVFVGVEQSWDEFYLSGKILDDLIPRLLLLRVLSLSRFNISDVPEFIGNLKHLRYLNLSQTKIKVIPENVGNLYNLQTLILFGCQSLTRLPKSFIKLNKLRHFDIKDTPLLKKLPMGIGELGSLRTLSKIIIRRNDGFAITELKGLQNIHGELSFEGLHNVQSARHAHEANFAGMGGLVNH
;
A
#
# COMPACT_ATOMS: atom_id res chain seq x y z
N MET A 1 35.36 -21.52 43.66
CA MET A 1 35.02 -20.32 44.48
C MET A 1 35.91 -19.11 44.20
N ASN A 2 37.18 -19.26 43.81
CA ASN A 2 38.09 -18.10 43.65
C ASN A 2 37.81 -17.19 42.43
N PHE A 3 37.18 -17.68 41.36
CA PHE A 3 36.95 -16.87 40.15
C PHE A 3 35.81 -15.84 40.31
N LEU A 4 34.75 -16.17 41.06
CA LEU A 4 33.66 -15.23 41.35
C LEU A 4 34.09 -14.09 42.29
N HIS A 5 35.00 -14.36 43.24
CA HIS A 5 35.51 -13.32 44.15
C HIS A 5 36.35 -12.27 43.41
N VAL A 6 37.12 -12.67 42.40
CA VAL A 6 37.93 -11.72 41.60
C VAL A 6 37.04 -10.81 40.75
N ILE A 7 35.96 -11.34 40.17
CA ILE A 7 34.99 -10.54 39.39
C ILE A 7 34.24 -9.56 40.29
N PHE A 8 33.78 -10.01 41.47
CA PHE A 8 33.09 -9.13 42.43
C PHE A 8 34.02 -8.06 43.04
N ALA A 9 35.28 -8.39 43.29
CA ALA A 9 36.26 -7.41 43.77
C ALA A 9 36.59 -6.38 42.69
N SER A 10 36.76 -6.83 41.44
CA SER A 10 36.99 -5.96 40.29
C SER A 10 35.82 -4.99 40.10
N SER A 11 34.57 -5.47 40.08
CA SER A 11 33.40 -4.60 39.89
C SER A 11 33.20 -3.61 41.04
N ALA A 12 33.47 -4.02 42.28
CA ALA A 12 33.41 -3.12 43.44
C ALA A 12 34.48 -2.02 43.39
N THR A 13 35.70 -2.33 42.92
CA THR A 13 36.76 -1.33 42.74
C THR A 13 36.45 -0.33 41.64
N THR A 14 35.87 -0.77 40.51
CA THR A 14 35.44 0.15 39.44
C THR A 14 34.32 1.07 39.94
N LEU A 15 33.36 0.53 40.68
CA LEU A 15 32.26 1.32 41.25
C LEU A 15 32.78 2.38 42.24
N LEU A 16 33.74 2.03 43.10
CA LEU A 16 34.35 2.96 44.05
C LEU A 16 35.11 4.10 43.35
N LEU A 17 35.85 3.78 42.27
CA LEU A 17 36.57 4.78 41.48
C LEU A 17 35.61 5.76 40.78
N ILE A 18 34.47 5.26 40.26
CA ILE A 18 33.43 6.11 39.68
C ILE A 18 32.83 7.05 40.73
N VAL A 19 32.54 6.53 41.94
CA VAL A 19 32.00 7.34 43.04
C VAL A 19 32.99 8.41 43.50
N LEU A 20 34.28 8.10 43.60
CA LEU A 20 35.32 9.07 43.98
C LEU A 20 35.54 10.14 42.90
N ALA A 21 35.51 9.77 41.62
CA ALA A 21 35.58 10.72 40.52
C ALA A 21 34.36 11.67 40.51
N PHE A 22 33.16 11.14 40.76
CA PHE A 22 31.93 11.91 40.88
C PHE A 22 31.96 12.88 42.06
N LEU A 23 32.45 12.43 43.23
CA LEU A 23 32.64 13.29 44.41
C LEU A 23 33.68 14.39 44.16
N SER A 24 34.77 14.10 43.46
CA SER A 24 35.79 15.09 43.09
C SER A 24 35.24 16.15 42.13
N LEU A 25 34.41 15.74 41.15
CA LEU A 25 33.74 16.64 40.21
C LEU A 25 32.77 17.59 40.94
N ILE A 26 31.96 17.05 41.86
CA ILE A 26 31.07 17.83 42.73
C ILE A 26 31.89 18.82 43.55
N LEU A 27 32.99 18.38 44.16
CA LEU A 27 33.85 19.25 44.97
C LEU A 27 34.40 20.43 44.16
N ARG A 28 34.81 20.20 42.90
CA ARG A 28 35.26 21.27 41.98
C ARG A 28 34.15 22.27 41.62
N ILE A 29 32.92 21.78 41.40
CA ILE A 29 31.76 22.63 41.08
C ILE A 29 31.38 23.51 42.28
N PHE A 30 31.42 22.97 43.50
CA PHE A 30 30.98 23.68 44.71
C PHE A 30 32.04 24.59 45.37
N ILE A 31 33.35 24.39 45.11
CA ILE A 31 34.44 25.19 45.71
C ILE A 31 34.80 26.47 44.89
N GLY A 32 34.24 26.65 43.68
CA GLY A 32 34.60 27.76 42.80
C GLY A 32 34.27 29.17 43.33
N LYS A 33 35.28 30.07 43.32
CA LYS A 33 35.18 31.52 43.65
C LYS A 33 34.10 32.32 42.88
N SER A 34 33.45 31.73 41.87
CA SER A 34 32.48 32.40 40.98
C SER A 34 31.05 32.49 41.53
N ILE A 35 30.69 31.73 42.57
CA ILE A 35 29.30 31.62 43.06
C ILE A 35 28.83 32.91 43.74
N LYS A 36 29.72 33.63 44.43
CA LYS A 36 29.41 34.86 45.18
C LYS A 36 29.95 36.15 44.53
N ASN A 37 30.34 36.10 43.26
CA ASN A 37 30.91 37.26 42.57
C ASN A 37 29.79 38.15 41.99
N PRO A 38 29.64 39.41 42.44
CA PRO A 38 28.57 40.30 41.99
C PRO A 38 28.72 40.78 40.53
N GLN A 39 29.88 40.59 39.91
CA GLN A 39 30.10 40.95 38.49
C GLN A 39 29.45 39.96 37.50
N TYR A 40 28.99 38.80 37.96
CA TYR A 40 28.35 37.78 37.14
C TYR A 40 26.93 37.53 37.62
N ALA A 41 26.04 37.13 36.72
CA ALA A 41 24.65 36.88 37.06
C ALA A 41 24.49 35.84 38.20
N PRO A 42 23.44 35.93 39.03
CA PRO A 42 23.20 35.02 40.14
C PRO A 42 23.13 33.56 39.69
N VAL A 43 23.73 32.66 40.49
CA VAL A 43 23.65 31.21 40.26
C VAL A 43 22.41 30.67 40.94
N ILE A 44 21.49 30.08 40.18
CA ILE A 44 20.25 29.49 40.71
C ILE A 44 20.35 27.97 40.91
N GLY A 45 21.38 27.35 40.34
CA GLY A 45 21.55 25.90 40.32
C GLY A 45 22.68 25.44 39.42
N THR A 46 22.68 24.15 39.12
CA THR A 46 23.62 23.47 38.21
C THR A 46 22.90 22.95 36.99
N VAL A 47 23.60 22.59 35.92
CA VAL A 47 23.00 21.95 34.73
C VAL A 47 22.24 20.65 35.05
N ILE A 48 22.55 19.99 36.17
CA ILE A 48 21.82 18.81 36.67
C ILE A 48 20.36 19.17 37.00
N HIS A 49 20.07 20.42 37.38
CA HIS A 49 18.70 20.87 37.62
C HIS A 49 17.84 20.76 36.35
N LYS A 50 18.43 20.84 35.15
CA LYS A 50 17.70 20.58 33.90
C LYS A 50 17.17 19.15 33.84
N LEU A 51 17.91 18.18 34.38
CA LEU A 51 17.50 16.78 34.45
C LEU A 51 16.46 16.56 35.56
N ILE A 52 16.66 17.17 36.72
CA ILE A 52 15.71 17.07 37.85
C ILE A 52 14.34 17.65 37.46
N TYR A 53 14.33 18.81 36.82
CA TYR A 53 13.11 19.51 36.40
C TYR A 53 12.76 19.23 34.94
N PHE A 54 13.25 18.16 34.33
CA PHE A 54 13.09 17.91 32.89
C PHE A 54 11.64 18.02 32.42
N ASN A 55 10.68 17.45 33.14
CA ASN A 55 9.24 17.49 32.78
C ASN A 55 8.54 18.84 33.07
N LYS A 56 9.22 19.80 33.71
CA LYS A 56 8.71 21.14 34.04
C LYS A 56 9.78 22.21 33.81
N LEU A 57 10.64 22.00 32.82
CA LEU A 57 11.88 22.75 32.66
C LEU A 57 11.61 24.23 32.41
N HIS A 58 10.62 24.53 31.56
CA HIS A 58 10.29 25.91 31.20
C HIS A 58 9.58 26.64 32.34
N ASP A 59 8.82 25.93 33.18
CA ASP A 59 8.24 26.51 34.40
C ASP A 59 9.34 26.81 35.44
N TYR A 60 10.32 25.92 35.61
CA TYR A 60 11.49 26.17 36.46
C TYR A 60 12.28 27.41 36.01
N PHE A 61 12.50 27.57 34.70
CA PHE A 61 13.12 28.79 34.17
C PHE A 61 12.26 30.03 34.35
N THR A 62 10.93 29.89 34.29
CA THR A 62 9.99 30.99 34.56
C THR A 62 10.09 31.45 36.02
N ASP A 63 10.09 30.51 36.97
CA ASP A 63 10.26 30.79 38.40
C ASP A 63 11.62 31.44 38.71
N ALA A 64 12.67 30.99 38.03
CA ALA A 64 13.99 31.58 38.14
C ALA A 64 14.04 33.01 37.59
N ALA A 65 13.48 33.22 36.40
CA ALA A 65 13.41 34.53 35.74
C ALA A 65 12.62 35.56 36.55
N PHE A 66 11.63 35.10 37.33
CA PHE A 66 10.85 35.94 38.24
C PHE A 66 11.71 36.51 39.37
N LYS A 67 12.67 35.73 39.88
CA LYS A 67 13.61 36.17 40.94
C LYS A 67 14.74 37.02 40.37
N HIS A 68 15.28 36.59 39.23
CA HIS A 68 16.41 37.23 38.57
C HIS A 68 16.19 37.19 37.06
N PRO A 69 15.94 38.33 36.38
CA PRO A 69 15.74 38.37 34.93
C PRO A 69 16.92 37.80 34.11
N THR A 70 18.12 37.79 34.69
CA THR A 70 19.30 37.12 34.14
C THR A 70 19.92 36.24 35.22
N PHE A 71 20.17 34.97 34.93
CA PHE A 71 20.66 33.97 35.88
C PHE A 71 21.58 32.93 35.24
N ARG A 72 22.33 32.17 36.07
CA ARG A 72 23.26 31.13 35.61
C ARG A 72 22.96 29.74 36.16
N LEU A 73 23.25 28.73 35.33
CA LEU A 73 23.41 27.34 35.74
C LEU A 73 24.88 26.94 35.62
N LEU A 74 25.44 26.37 36.69
CA LEU A 74 26.83 25.89 36.68
C LEU A 74 26.95 24.56 35.93
N ALA A 75 27.88 24.48 34.99
CA ALA A 75 28.31 23.24 34.34
C ALA A 75 29.78 22.91 34.67
N PRO A 76 30.23 21.65 34.48
CA PRO A 76 31.60 21.23 34.79
C PRO A 76 32.72 21.97 34.03
N ASP A 77 32.42 22.50 32.85
CA ASP A 77 33.33 23.19 31.95
C ASP A 77 33.07 24.71 31.90
N GLN A 78 31.86 25.14 31.51
CA GLN A 78 31.44 26.54 31.43
C GLN A 78 30.00 26.73 31.93
N SER A 79 29.75 27.77 32.72
CA SER A 79 28.38 28.06 33.18
C SER A 79 27.52 28.60 32.05
N GLU A 80 26.28 28.16 31.96
CA GLU A 80 25.32 28.69 30.98
C GLU A 80 24.54 29.87 31.58
N LEU A 81 24.32 30.91 30.78
CA LEU A 81 23.58 32.11 31.15
C LEU A 81 22.18 32.09 30.53
N TYR A 82 21.16 32.40 31.29
CA TYR A 82 19.78 32.53 30.84
C TYR A 82 19.28 33.95 31.09
N THR A 83 18.51 34.51 30.16
CA THR A 83 17.96 35.86 30.30
C THR A 83 16.54 35.99 29.73
N THR A 84 15.75 36.84 30.37
CA THR A 84 14.46 37.36 29.89
C THR A 84 14.48 38.88 29.74
N ASP A 85 15.64 39.52 29.95
CA ASP A 85 15.81 40.97 29.79
C ASP A 85 15.86 41.34 28.30
N ILE A 86 14.90 42.16 27.87
CA ILE A 86 14.74 42.59 26.48
C ILE A 86 16.00 43.28 25.95
N ARG A 87 16.71 44.04 26.80
CA ARG A 87 17.91 44.78 26.41
C ARG A 87 19.06 43.83 26.10
N ASN A 88 19.22 42.78 26.91
CA ASN A 88 20.22 41.75 26.65
C ASN A 88 19.92 40.99 25.36
N ILE A 89 18.65 40.68 25.11
CA ILE A 89 18.22 39.97 23.91
C ILE A 89 18.44 40.83 22.66
N GLU A 90 18.10 42.11 22.69
CA GLU A 90 18.42 43.05 21.61
C GLU A 90 19.94 43.16 21.42
N HIS A 91 20.72 43.14 22.50
CA HIS A 91 22.17 43.16 22.41
C HIS A 91 22.73 41.94 21.69
N ILE A 92 22.28 40.76 22.08
CA ILE A 92 22.71 39.48 21.50
C ILE A 92 22.29 39.35 20.04
N LEU A 93 21.04 39.71 19.72
CA LEU A 93 20.45 39.45 18.41
C LEU A 93 20.60 40.59 17.42
N LYS A 94 21.01 41.80 17.84
CA LYS A 94 21.07 42.97 16.96
C LYS A 94 22.30 43.84 17.19
N THR A 95 22.51 44.41 18.39
CA THR A 95 23.54 45.46 18.55
C THR A 95 24.97 44.92 18.63
N ASN A 96 25.17 43.69 19.11
CA ASN A 96 26.46 43.00 19.10
C ASN A 96 26.40 41.66 18.36
N PHE A 97 25.62 41.61 17.27
CA PHE A 97 25.28 40.39 16.54
C PHE A 97 26.47 39.53 16.12
N ASP A 98 27.57 40.14 15.65
CA ASP A 98 28.74 39.39 15.15
C ASP A 98 29.54 38.71 16.28
N ASN A 99 29.36 39.11 17.55
CA ASN A 99 29.99 38.46 18.71
C ASN A 99 29.23 37.20 19.19
N TYR A 100 28.00 36.99 18.72
CA TYR A 100 27.14 35.92 19.21
C TYR A 100 26.84 34.91 18.09
N SER A 101 27.69 33.89 18.01
CA SER A 101 27.51 32.77 17.08
C SER A 101 26.64 31.66 17.70
N LYS A 102 26.37 30.59 16.94
CA LYS A 102 25.76 29.37 17.50
C LYS A 102 26.72 28.60 18.41
N GLY A 103 28.04 28.82 18.28
CA GLY A 103 29.09 28.06 18.95
C GLY A 103 29.40 26.70 18.30
N GLU A 104 30.64 26.22 18.43
CA GLU A 104 31.10 24.95 17.82
C GLU A 104 30.30 23.73 18.30
N GLY A 105 30.07 23.61 19.62
CA GLY A 105 29.30 22.48 20.16
C GLY A 105 27.85 22.39 19.67
N ASN A 106 27.16 23.52 19.49
CA ASN A 106 25.80 23.49 18.92
C ASN A 106 25.84 23.29 17.40
N LYS A 107 26.88 23.77 16.71
CA LYS A 107 27.07 23.50 15.28
C LYS A 107 27.24 22.00 15.06
N ASP A 108 28.06 21.32 15.84
CA ASP A 108 28.27 19.87 15.70
C ASP A 108 26.98 19.07 15.92
N VAL A 109 26.20 19.42 16.94
CA VAL A 109 24.89 18.78 17.21
C VAL A 109 23.88 19.06 16.10
N LEU A 110 23.86 20.27 15.54
CA LEU A 110 22.90 20.66 14.50
C LEU A 110 23.33 20.26 13.09
N THR A 111 24.63 20.04 12.83
CA THR A 111 25.16 19.65 11.51
C THR A 111 24.74 18.23 11.15
N ASP A 112 24.65 17.32 12.12
CA ASP A 112 24.13 15.96 11.92
C ASP A 112 22.68 15.95 11.41
N LEU A 113 21.89 16.98 11.73
CA LEU A 113 20.47 17.08 11.38
C LEU A 113 20.20 18.01 10.20
N PHE A 114 20.90 19.15 10.13
CA PHE A 114 20.62 20.25 9.21
C PHE A 114 21.76 20.51 8.20
N GLY A 115 22.78 19.64 8.20
CA GLY A 115 23.95 19.71 7.32
C GLY A 115 24.62 21.07 7.37
N ASN A 116 25.03 21.59 6.21
CA ASN A 116 25.58 22.94 6.07
C ASN A 116 24.50 24.00 5.79
N GLY A 117 23.23 23.71 6.10
CA GLY A 117 22.13 24.60 5.77
C GLY A 117 21.90 25.74 6.80
N ILE A 118 20.96 26.61 6.48
CA ILE A 118 20.77 27.94 7.09
C ILE A 118 20.56 27.92 8.62
N PHE A 119 20.06 26.81 9.18
CA PHE A 119 19.83 26.65 10.61
C PHE A 119 21.02 26.06 11.39
N ALA A 120 22.05 25.54 10.72
CA ALA A 120 23.29 25.07 11.36
C ALA A 120 24.44 26.09 11.28
N VAL A 121 24.43 26.98 10.28
CA VAL A 121 25.64 27.76 9.92
C VAL A 121 25.58 29.24 10.30
N ASP A 122 26.74 29.90 10.31
CA ASP A 122 26.96 31.32 10.64
C ASP A 122 27.88 32.01 9.62
N GLY A 123 28.20 33.29 9.83
CA GLY A 123 29.17 34.02 9.02
C GLY A 123 28.72 34.29 7.58
N ALA A 124 29.66 34.32 6.63
CA ALA A 124 29.40 34.63 5.22
C ALA A 124 28.42 33.64 4.58
N MET A 125 28.55 32.36 4.90
CA MET A 125 27.71 31.29 4.34
C MET A 125 26.24 31.46 4.76
N TRP A 126 25.99 31.75 6.04
CA TRP A 126 24.63 32.07 6.50
C TRP A 126 24.08 33.33 5.84
N LYS A 127 24.89 34.41 5.71
CA LYS A 127 24.47 35.66 5.06
C LYS A 127 24.04 35.39 3.60
N GLN A 128 24.78 34.56 2.87
CA GLN A 128 24.47 34.19 1.48
C GLN A 128 23.19 33.34 1.39
N GLN A 129 23.10 32.24 2.14
CA GLN A 129 21.92 31.37 2.14
C GLN A 129 20.66 32.13 2.52
N ARG A 130 20.77 33.00 3.53
CA ARG A 130 19.64 33.81 3.98
C ARG A 130 19.20 34.85 2.97
N LYS A 131 20.14 35.46 2.25
CA LYS A 131 19.80 36.40 1.17
C LYS A 131 19.02 35.69 0.06
N LEU A 132 19.50 34.52 -0.39
CA LEU A 132 18.81 33.70 -1.40
C LEU A 132 17.41 33.28 -0.95
N ALA A 133 17.31 32.70 0.24
CA ALA A 133 16.01 32.29 0.78
C ALA A 133 15.06 33.46 0.98
N SER A 134 15.53 34.62 1.46
CA SER A 134 14.68 35.79 1.64
C SER A 134 14.06 36.28 0.32
N PHE A 135 14.77 36.12 -0.80
CA PHE A 135 14.24 36.44 -2.12
C PHE A 135 13.09 35.49 -2.49
N GLU A 136 13.30 34.18 -2.36
CA GLU A 136 12.28 33.18 -2.67
C GLU A 136 11.00 33.33 -1.83
N PHE A 137 11.15 33.52 -0.51
CA PHE A 137 10.02 33.75 0.41
C PHE A 137 9.27 35.08 0.15
N SER A 138 9.87 36.00 -0.60
CA SER A 138 9.22 37.25 -1.04
C SER A 138 8.54 37.14 -2.40
N THR A 139 8.74 36.03 -3.14
CA THR A 139 8.14 35.87 -4.47
C THR A 139 6.63 35.64 -4.40
N ARG A 140 5.92 36.29 -5.33
CA ARG A 140 4.48 36.09 -5.50
C ARG A 140 4.16 34.64 -5.90
N VAL A 141 5.02 34.01 -6.70
CA VAL A 141 4.82 32.63 -7.19
C VAL A 141 4.79 31.63 -6.05
N LEU A 142 5.79 31.65 -5.15
CA LEU A 142 5.82 30.74 -4.00
C LEU A 142 4.63 30.99 -3.06
N ARG A 143 4.25 32.26 -2.86
CA ARG A 143 3.09 32.63 -2.04
C ARG A 143 1.79 32.09 -2.63
N ASP A 144 1.51 32.35 -3.90
CA ASP A 144 0.25 31.98 -4.56
C ASP A 144 0.12 30.44 -4.66
N PHE A 145 1.21 29.75 -5.00
CA PHE A 145 1.28 28.28 -4.97
C PHE A 145 0.96 27.73 -3.58
N SER A 146 1.62 28.26 -2.54
CA SER A 146 1.43 27.77 -1.17
C SER A 146 0.04 28.05 -0.63
N CYS A 147 -0.55 29.20 -0.94
CA CYS A 147 -1.94 29.49 -0.60
C CYS A 147 -2.92 28.50 -1.23
N SER A 148 -2.67 28.05 -2.47
CA SER A 148 -3.47 26.98 -3.09
C SER A 148 -3.31 25.65 -2.33
N VAL A 149 -2.08 25.28 -1.97
CA VAL A 149 -1.80 24.06 -1.19
C VAL A 149 -2.48 24.10 0.18
N PHE A 150 -2.40 25.24 0.88
CA PHE A 150 -3.04 25.43 2.19
C PHE A 150 -4.55 25.31 2.12
N ARG A 151 -5.16 25.94 1.11
CA ARG A 151 -6.61 25.85 0.85
C ARG A 151 -7.04 24.39 0.60
N LYS A 152 -6.35 23.69 -0.31
CA LYS A 152 -6.63 22.28 -0.60
C LYS A 152 -6.52 21.40 0.64
N ASN A 153 -5.51 21.62 1.48
CA ASN A 153 -5.32 20.83 2.71
C ASN A 153 -6.32 21.22 3.81
N ALA A 154 -6.72 22.48 3.90
CA ALA A 154 -7.76 22.93 4.81
C ALA A 154 -9.12 22.29 4.48
N ALA A 155 -9.50 22.23 3.19
CA ALA A 155 -10.73 21.55 2.75
C ALA A 155 -10.71 20.06 3.11
N LYS A 156 -9.58 19.37 2.88
CA LYS A 156 -9.41 17.97 3.31
C LYS A 156 -9.56 17.80 4.82
N LEU A 157 -8.96 18.71 5.61
CA LEU A 157 -9.02 18.64 7.06
C LEU A 157 -10.45 18.88 7.56
N VAL A 158 -11.21 19.80 6.95
CA VAL A 158 -12.64 19.99 7.22
C VAL A 158 -13.41 18.69 6.96
N GLY A 159 -13.16 18.01 5.83
CA GLY A 159 -13.78 16.72 5.53
C GLY A 159 -13.44 15.60 6.53
N ILE A 160 -12.23 15.60 7.10
CA ILE A 160 -11.85 14.67 8.18
C ILE A 160 -12.59 15.03 9.46
N VAL A 161 -12.58 16.30 9.86
CA VAL A 161 -13.19 16.79 11.10
C VAL A 161 -14.72 16.66 11.08
N SER A 162 -15.37 16.77 9.91
CA SER A 162 -16.82 16.54 9.75
C SER A 162 -17.24 15.14 10.23
N LYS A 163 -16.44 14.12 9.90
CA LYS A 163 -16.72 12.73 10.31
C LYS A 163 -16.75 12.58 11.83
N PHE A 164 -15.84 13.24 12.53
CA PHE A 164 -15.82 13.26 14.00
C PHE A 164 -16.98 14.06 14.59
N SER A 165 -17.41 15.14 13.93
CA SER A 165 -18.58 15.91 14.34
C SER A 165 -19.88 15.14 14.17
N GLU A 166 -19.99 14.29 13.15
CA GLU A 166 -21.18 13.48 12.86
C GLU A 166 -21.33 12.30 13.83
N THR A 167 -20.20 11.66 14.20
CA THR A 167 -20.19 10.52 15.13
C THR A 167 -20.09 10.93 16.61
N ASN A 168 -19.95 12.24 16.87
CA ASN A 168 -19.72 12.81 18.21
C ASN A 168 -18.49 12.20 18.92
N GLU A 169 -17.52 11.73 18.12
CA GLU A 169 -16.28 11.13 18.57
C GLU A 169 -15.22 12.19 18.89
N VAL A 170 -14.26 11.81 19.71
CA VAL A 170 -13.20 12.71 20.16
C VAL A 170 -12.14 12.88 19.06
N PHE A 171 -11.90 14.14 18.67
CA PHE A 171 -10.83 14.52 17.76
C PHE A 171 -9.54 14.86 18.52
N ASP A 172 -8.45 14.15 18.22
CA ASP A 172 -7.10 14.48 18.72
C ASP A 172 -6.34 15.32 17.69
N VAL A 173 -6.05 16.57 18.06
CA VAL A 173 -5.39 17.56 17.20
C VAL A 173 -3.89 17.26 17.00
N GLN A 174 -3.27 16.41 17.82
CA GLN A 174 -1.81 16.20 17.86
C GLN A 174 -1.31 14.80 17.44
N ASN A 175 -2.18 13.90 16.98
CA ASN A 175 -1.90 12.50 16.62
C ASN A 175 -0.41 12.12 16.47
N GLU A 176 0.19 11.55 17.52
CA GLU A 176 1.63 11.36 17.76
C GLU A 176 2.29 10.19 16.96
N LYS A 177 1.93 9.97 15.69
CA LYS A 177 2.59 8.91 14.91
C LYS A 177 3.99 9.33 14.41
N GLU A 178 4.98 9.07 15.26
CA GLU A 178 6.44 9.14 15.04
C GLU A 178 6.96 10.48 14.51
N ASP A 179 7.73 11.19 15.35
CA ASP A 179 8.45 12.41 15.00
C ASP A 179 9.20 12.24 13.66
N ILE A 180 8.84 13.06 12.67
CA ILE A 180 9.35 13.04 11.31
C ILE A 180 10.86 13.35 11.26
N LEU A 181 11.40 14.07 12.25
CA LEU A 181 12.84 14.24 12.43
C LEU A 181 13.55 12.89 12.51
N SER A 182 12.93 11.92 13.20
CA SER A 182 13.42 10.53 13.30
C SER A 182 13.48 9.85 11.93
N ARG A 183 12.46 10.06 11.09
CA ARG A 183 12.37 9.45 9.76
C ARG A 183 13.38 10.06 8.79
N PHE A 184 13.59 11.37 8.84
CA PHE A 184 14.60 12.05 8.01
C PHE A 184 16.04 11.81 8.47
N LEU A 185 16.31 11.75 9.78
CA LEU A 185 17.63 11.33 10.32
C LEU A 185 18.02 9.91 9.92
N ILE A 186 17.02 9.05 9.72
CA ILE A 186 17.21 7.68 9.23
C ILE A 186 17.46 7.67 7.72
N GLU A 187 16.90 8.62 6.96
CA GLU A 187 17.02 8.68 5.50
C GLU A 187 18.27 9.42 5.02
N SER A 188 18.67 10.51 5.68
CA SER A 188 19.91 11.25 5.37
C SER A 188 21.17 10.40 5.56
N LYS A 189 21.11 9.41 6.45
CA LYS A 189 22.21 8.43 6.66
C LYS A 189 22.28 7.33 5.60
N LYS A 190 21.32 7.24 4.68
CA LYS A 190 21.23 6.14 3.70
C LYS A 190 21.72 6.50 2.30
N ASP A 191 21.81 7.77 1.94
CA ASP A 191 22.06 8.19 0.56
C ASP A 191 23.23 9.19 0.47
N ALA A 192 24.40 8.71 0.06
CA ALA A 192 25.62 9.50 -0.06
C ALA A 192 25.89 10.01 -1.50
N GLN A 193 24.93 9.85 -2.42
CA GLN A 193 25.11 10.12 -3.86
C GLN A 193 24.14 11.17 -4.46
N MET A 194 23.55 12.06 -3.65
CA MET A 194 22.80 13.20 -4.21
C MET A 194 23.75 14.36 -4.57
N ASN A 195 24.00 14.52 -5.87
CA ASN A 195 24.77 15.62 -6.46
C ASN A 195 24.00 16.95 -6.41
N ASP A 196 23.79 17.45 -5.19
CA ASP A 196 23.90 18.86 -4.75
C ASP A 196 23.43 18.94 -3.28
N GLN A 197 24.20 18.29 -2.39
CA GLN A 197 23.99 18.22 -0.93
C GLN A 197 23.55 19.57 -0.31
N TYR A 198 24.10 20.67 -0.83
CA TYR A 198 23.80 22.03 -0.39
C TYR A 198 22.32 22.44 -0.59
N LEU A 199 21.68 22.07 -1.69
CA LEU A 199 20.28 22.40 -1.97
C LEU A 199 19.33 21.52 -1.15
N MET A 200 19.67 20.24 -0.98
CA MET A 200 18.93 19.34 -0.10
C MET A 200 18.91 19.82 1.35
N ASP A 201 20.08 20.17 1.90
CA ASP A 201 20.20 20.67 3.26
C ASP A 201 19.31 21.92 3.44
N ILE A 202 19.24 22.81 2.45
CA ILE A 202 18.39 24.00 2.49
C ILE A 202 16.90 23.65 2.45
N ILE A 203 16.47 22.75 1.57
CA ILE A 203 15.05 22.37 1.40
C ILE A 203 14.54 21.60 2.64
N LEU A 204 15.32 20.65 3.14
CA LEU A 204 14.99 19.82 4.30
C LEU A 204 14.89 20.69 5.56
N ASN A 205 15.78 21.68 5.68
CA ASN A 205 15.74 22.71 6.72
C ASN A 205 14.42 23.50 6.72
N PHE A 206 13.96 23.96 5.56
CA PHE A 206 12.70 24.72 5.48
C PHE A 206 11.45 23.86 5.74
N LEU A 207 11.46 22.60 5.31
CA LEU A 207 10.36 21.65 5.56
C LEU A 207 10.21 21.35 7.06
N LEU A 208 11.30 21.08 7.77
CA LEU A 208 11.29 20.80 9.20
C LEU A 208 10.90 22.05 10.02
N ALA A 209 11.49 23.21 9.71
CA ALA A 209 11.23 24.45 10.44
C ALA A 209 9.77 24.95 10.30
N GLY A 210 9.14 24.73 9.14
CA GLY A 210 7.78 25.21 8.85
C GLY A 210 6.65 24.27 9.31
N LYS A 211 6.92 22.95 9.40
CA LYS A 211 5.88 21.94 9.66
C LYS A 211 5.53 21.82 11.15
N ASP A 212 6.50 21.47 11.99
CA ASP A 212 6.22 21.14 13.39
C ASP A 212 5.89 22.38 14.24
N SER A 213 6.54 23.51 13.94
CA SER A 213 6.28 24.78 14.63
C SER A 213 4.84 25.27 14.42
N THR A 214 4.34 25.20 13.18
CA THR A 214 2.98 25.63 12.81
C THR A 214 1.92 24.66 13.34
N ALA A 215 2.15 23.35 13.24
CA ALA A 215 1.23 22.34 13.75
C ALA A 215 1.04 22.43 15.27
N ASN A 216 2.13 22.55 16.02
CA ASN A 216 2.08 22.71 17.48
C ASN A 216 1.37 23.99 17.89
N THR A 217 1.61 25.10 17.18
CA THR A 217 0.94 26.37 17.43
C THR A 217 -0.57 26.23 17.23
N LEU A 218 -1.01 25.56 16.16
CA LEU A 218 -2.43 25.31 15.91
C LEU A 218 -3.07 24.44 17.00
N SER A 219 -2.35 23.46 17.55
CA SER A 219 -2.88 22.66 18.66
C SER A 219 -3.10 23.50 19.93
N TRP A 220 -2.13 24.33 20.30
CA TRP A 220 -2.29 25.26 21.44
C TRP A 220 -3.37 26.30 21.15
N PHE A 221 -3.50 26.76 19.90
CA PHE A 221 -4.54 27.70 19.48
C PHE A 221 -5.94 27.13 19.71
N PHE A 222 -6.23 25.92 19.22
CA PHE A 222 -7.52 25.28 19.44
C PHE A 222 -7.78 24.99 20.92
N TYR A 223 -6.75 24.58 21.67
CA TYR A 223 -6.85 24.45 23.13
C TYR A 223 -7.27 25.77 23.81
N MET A 224 -6.64 26.88 23.44
CA MET A 224 -6.95 28.20 24.00
C MET A 224 -8.34 28.69 23.60
N LEU A 225 -8.80 28.41 22.38
CA LEU A 225 -10.17 28.71 21.98
C LEU A 225 -11.21 27.94 22.79
N CYS A 226 -10.98 26.65 23.05
CA CYS A 226 -11.90 25.87 23.88
C CYS A 226 -11.93 26.35 25.34
N LYS A 227 -10.80 26.83 25.87
CA LYS A 227 -10.74 27.46 27.21
C LYS A 227 -11.39 28.85 27.27
N ASN A 228 -11.58 29.51 26.12
CA ASN A 228 -12.11 30.87 26.04
C ASN A 228 -13.25 30.95 25.00
N PRO A 229 -14.46 30.42 25.32
CA PRO A 229 -15.57 30.36 24.37
C PRO A 229 -15.96 31.72 23.78
N LEU A 230 -15.95 32.79 24.57
CA LEU A 230 -16.24 34.15 24.10
C LEU A 230 -15.23 34.64 23.04
N VAL A 231 -13.96 34.21 23.14
CA VAL A 231 -12.95 34.53 22.13
C VAL A 231 -13.22 33.74 20.84
N GLN A 232 -13.64 32.47 20.97
CA GLN A 232 -14.05 31.63 19.84
C GLN A 232 -15.27 32.21 19.10
N GLU A 233 -16.28 32.68 19.82
CA GLU A 233 -17.45 33.34 19.22
C GLU A 233 -17.06 34.63 18.48
N LYS A 234 -16.25 35.50 19.10
CA LYS A 234 -15.78 36.74 18.47
C LYS A 234 -15.02 36.50 17.16
N VAL A 235 -14.17 35.47 17.10
CA VAL A 235 -13.42 35.16 15.87
C VAL A 235 -14.30 34.54 14.79
N VAL A 236 -15.31 33.75 15.16
CA VAL A 236 -16.32 33.27 14.19
C VAL A 236 -17.10 34.46 13.61
N SER A 237 -17.52 35.42 14.45
CA SER A 237 -18.16 36.65 13.96
C SER A 237 -17.25 37.50 13.07
N GLU A 238 -15.93 37.53 13.32
CA GLU A 238 -14.98 38.17 12.41
C GLU A 238 -14.95 37.45 11.05
N ILE A 239 -14.88 36.11 11.04
CA ILE A 239 -14.90 35.30 9.82
C ILE A 239 -16.16 35.60 9.00
N GLU A 240 -17.33 35.57 9.64
CA GLU A 240 -18.61 35.84 8.97
C GLU A 240 -18.67 37.25 8.38
N LYS A 241 -18.22 38.27 9.14
CA LYS A 241 -18.21 39.66 8.69
C LYS A 241 -17.29 39.88 7.50
N VAL A 242 -16.11 39.24 7.49
CA VAL A 242 -15.11 39.40 6.42
C VAL A 242 -15.50 38.61 5.17
N MET A 243 -16.09 37.42 5.33
CA MET A 243 -16.49 36.54 4.22
C MET A 243 -17.83 36.93 3.58
N GLY A 244 -18.65 37.72 4.28
CA GLY A 244 -19.99 38.14 3.85
C GLY A 244 -21.06 37.06 4.08
N ASN A 245 -22.31 37.46 4.31
CA ASN A 245 -23.44 36.54 4.41
C ASN A 245 -23.63 35.80 3.08
N GLN A 246 -23.39 34.49 3.05
CA GLN A 246 -23.61 33.69 1.85
C GLN A 246 -25.08 33.27 1.72
N GLU A 247 -25.57 33.26 0.47
CA GLU A 247 -26.81 32.58 0.08
C GLU A 247 -26.67 31.07 0.32
N ASN A 248 -27.79 30.42 0.67
CA ASN A 248 -27.86 29.00 1.00
C ASN A 248 -27.26 28.11 -0.10
N GLY A 249 -26.23 27.31 0.22
CA GLY A 249 -25.77 26.19 -0.63
C GLY A 249 -24.30 26.13 -1.04
N SER A 250 -23.37 26.88 -0.44
CA SER A 250 -21.94 26.80 -0.80
C SER A 250 -21.23 25.58 -0.20
N THR A 251 -20.40 24.93 -1.02
CA THR A 251 -19.58 23.77 -0.61
C THR A 251 -18.34 24.19 0.21
N VAL A 252 -17.69 23.24 0.89
CA VAL A 252 -16.44 23.50 1.63
C VAL A 252 -15.36 24.04 0.69
N GLU A 253 -15.30 23.51 -0.53
CA GLU A 253 -14.40 23.93 -1.59
C GLU A 253 -14.66 25.39 -1.99
N ASP A 254 -15.93 25.78 -2.15
CA ASP A 254 -16.31 27.16 -2.48
C ASP A 254 -15.93 28.15 -1.37
N PHE A 255 -16.10 27.75 -0.10
CA PHE A 255 -15.71 28.60 1.03
C PHE A 255 -14.21 28.82 1.07
N VAL A 256 -13.43 27.74 0.97
CA VAL A 256 -11.98 27.81 1.10
C VAL A 256 -11.34 28.51 -0.10
N GLU A 257 -11.89 28.38 -1.31
CA GLU A 257 -11.43 29.13 -2.49
C GLU A 257 -11.58 30.65 -2.32
N LYS A 258 -12.59 31.12 -1.59
CA LYS A 258 -12.81 32.55 -1.30
C LYS A 258 -11.78 33.14 -0.32
N ILE A 259 -11.02 32.33 0.41
CA ILE A 259 -9.97 32.79 1.33
C ILE A 259 -8.75 33.26 0.53
N ASN A 260 -8.77 34.52 0.09
CA ASN A 260 -7.70 35.17 -0.64
C ASN A 260 -6.92 36.18 0.24
N ASP A 261 -5.87 36.80 -0.33
CA ASP A 261 -5.00 37.73 0.40
C ASP A 261 -5.78 38.90 1.03
N GLN A 262 -6.77 39.46 0.32
CA GLN A 262 -7.58 40.59 0.81
C GLN A 262 -8.44 40.19 2.01
N VAL A 263 -8.92 38.95 2.03
CA VAL A 263 -9.64 38.37 3.16
C VAL A 263 -8.68 38.20 4.34
N LEU A 264 -7.52 37.58 4.12
CA LEU A 264 -6.52 37.30 5.18
C LEU A 264 -5.97 38.58 5.84
N GLU A 265 -5.87 39.68 5.09
CA GLU A 265 -5.44 40.99 5.60
C GLU A 265 -6.45 41.60 6.57
N LYS A 266 -7.75 41.32 6.40
CA LYS A 266 -8.84 41.82 7.25
C LYS A 266 -9.05 41.01 8.53
N MET A 267 -8.48 39.81 8.62
CA MET A 267 -8.56 38.93 9.79
C MET A 267 -7.63 39.39 10.91
N HIS A 268 -7.94 40.50 11.57
CA HIS A 268 -7.10 41.13 12.60
C HIS A 268 -7.23 40.44 13.95
N TYR A 269 -8.44 40.10 14.37
CA TYR A 269 -8.73 39.43 15.63
C TYR A 269 -8.19 37.99 15.61
N LEU A 270 -8.39 37.24 14.53
CA LEU A 270 -7.77 35.92 14.36
C LEU A 270 -6.23 35.98 14.43
N HIS A 271 -5.62 37.02 13.85
CA HIS A 271 -4.17 37.22 13.94
C HIS A 271 -3.71 37.54 15.37
N ALA A 272 -4.49 38.34 16.11
CA ALA A 272 -4.25 38.64 17.51
C ALA A 272 -4.33 37.38 18.38
N ILE A 273 -5.32 36.50 18.15
CA ILE A 273 -5.46 35.24 18.89
C ILE A 273 -4.25 34.33 18.63
N LEU A 274 -3.86 34.13 17.36
CA LEU A 274 -2.69 33.33 17.01
C LEU A 274 -1.40 33.87 17.65
N THR A 275 -1.24 35.19 17.68
CA THR A 275 -0.08 35.85 18.28
C THR A 275 -0.09 35.73 19.81
N GLU A 276 -1.26 35.85 20.43
CA GLU A 276 -1.44 35.63 21.87
C GLU A 276 -1.19 34.17 22.28
N THR A 277 -1.60 33.21 21.43
CA THR A 277 -1.26 31.79 21.59
C THR A 277 0.26 31.60 21.56
N LEU A 278 0.96 32.18 20.58
CA LEU A 278 2.41 32.10 20.47
C LEU A 278 3.15 32.81 21.62
N ARG A 279 2.54 33.81 22.26
CA ARG A 279 3.11 34.49 23.43
C ARG A 279 3.17 33.55 24.62
N LEU A 280 2.07 32.85 24.90
CA LEU A 280 1.97 31.90 26.00
C LEU A 280 2.62 30.55 25.65
N TYR A 281 2.50 30.08 24.42
CA TYR A 281 2.99 28.79 23.96
C TYR A 281 3.86 28.96 22.71
N PRO A 282 5.05 29.55 22.85
CA PRO A 282 5.96 29.72 21.72
C PRO A 282 6.42 28.35 21.21
N ALA A 283 6.46 28.19 19.89
CA ALA A 283 6.88 26.94 19.26
C ALA A 283 8.27 26.49 19.74
N VAL A 284 9.21 27.44 19.89
CA VAL A 284 10.53 27.21 20.47
C VAL A 284 10.63 27.95 21.82
N PRO A 285 10.66 27.23 22.95
CA PRO A 285 10.54 27.84 24.28
C PRO A 285 11.84 28.48 24.80
N VAL A 286 13.01 28.05 24.30
CA VAL A 286 14.34 28.56 24.65
C VAL A 286 15.24 28.47 23.42
N ASP A 287 16.05 29.50 23.15
CA ASP A 287 17.10 29.48 22.12
C ASP A 287 18.40 30.09 22.66
N GLY A 288 19.54 29.67 22.12
CA GLY A 288 20.87 29.94 22.67
C GLY A 288 21.91 30.39 21.64
N ARG A 289 22.83 31.25 22.07
CA ARG A 289 24.03 31.68 21.35
C ARG A 289 25.26 31.46 22.22
N VAL A 290 26.44 31.56 21.62
CA VAL A 290 27.72 31.51 22.32
C VAL A 290 28.46 32.82 22.06
N ALA A 291 29.03 33.40 23.11
CA ALA A 291 29.85 34.59 22.98
C ALA A 291 31.24 34.23 22.43
N ASP A 292 31.60 34.76 21.27
CA ASP A 292 32.89 34.49 20.62
C ASP A 292 34.03 35.31 21.23
N MET A 293 33.71 36.39 21.94
CA MET A 293 34.59 37.25 22.72
C MET A 293 33.96 37.62 24.07
N ASP A 294 34.80 38.06 25.02
CA ASP A 294 34.34 38.62 26.29
C ASP A 294 33.39 39.82 26.04
N ASP A 295 32.32 39.91 26.82
CA ASP A 295 31.31 40.97 26.69
C ASP A 295 30.78 41.41 28.06
N THR A 296 30.11 42.56 28.12
CA THR A 296 29.32 43.00 29.27
C THR A 296 27.90 43.29 28.79
N LEU A 297 26.95 42.52 29.32
CA LEU A 297 25.55 42.66 28.95
C LEU A 297 24.99 44.01 29.44
N PRO A 298 23.95 44.56 28.79
CA PRO A 298 23.29 45.80 29.19
C PRO A 298 22.80 45.87 30.65
N ASP A 299 22.54 44.73 31.28
CA ASP A 299 22.20 44.63 32.71
C ASP A 299 23.42 44.68 33.65
N GLY A 300 24.63 44.84 33.10
CA GLY A 300 25.88 45.02 33.83
C GLY A 300 26.64 43.72 34.12
N PHE A 301 26.10 42.55 33.75
CA PHE A 301 26.79 41.28 34.00
C PHE A 301 27.88 41.00 32.95
N LYS A 302 29.04 40.58 33.45
CA LYS A 302 30.17 40.17 32.61
C LYS A 302 29.95 38.77 32.03
N LEU A 303 30.31 38.62 30.77
CA LEU A 303 30.25 37.41 30.00
C LEU A 303 31.65 37.09 29.46
N LYS A 304 32.10 35.86 29.62
CA LYS A 304 33.39 35.41 29.06
C LYS A 304 33.18 34.74 27.71
N LYS A 305 34.21 34.79 26.87
CA LYS A 305 34.30 34.00 25.64
C LYS A 305 34.00 32.52 25.91
N GLY A 306 33.19 31.92 25.03
CA GLY A 306 32.74 30.53 25.07
C GLY A 306 31.44 30.32 25.84
N VAL A 307 31.00 31.28 26.66
CA VAL A 307 29.81 31.11 27.49
C VAL A 307 28.55 31.10 26.62
N GLY A 308 27.74 30.06 26.79
CA GLY A 308 26.40 29.97 26.21
C GLY A 308 25.42 30.92 26.89
N VAL A 309 24.69 31.71 26.08
CA VAL A 309 23.66 32.65 26.51
C VAL A 309 22.33 32.28 25.85
N TYR A 310 21.32 32.05 26.68
CA TYR A 310 20.01 31.54 26.27
C TYR A 310 18.91 32.55 26.64
N TYR A 311 18.01 32.84 25.70
CA TYR A 311 16.81 33.60 25.98
C TYR A 311 15.60 32.69 26.08
N VAL A 312 14.79 32.90 27.13
CA VAL A 312 13.72 31.97 27.53
C VAL A 312 12.36 32.53 27.09
N SER A 313 12.03 32.35 25.82
CA SER A 313 10.79 32.87 25.19
C SER A 313 9.52 32.47 25.95
N TYR A 314 9.46 31.23 26.46
CA TYR A 314 8.32 30.75 27.26
C TYR A 314 8.14 31.54 28.57
N ALA A 315 9.24 31.88 29.24
CA ALA A 315 9.20 32.67 30.46
C ALA A 315 8.86 34.14 30.14
N MET A 316 9.46 34.72 29.10
CA MET A 316 9.19 36.10 28.68
C MET A 316 7.70 36.36 28.43
N GLY A 317 7.01 35.39 27.84
CA GLY A 317 5.57 35.44 27.63
C GLY A 317 4.74 35.54 28.92
N ARG A 318 5.33 35.31 30.10
CA ARG A 318 4.63 35.27 31.41
C ARG A 318 5.16 36.29 32.42
N MET A 319 6.08 37.18 32.01
CA MET A 319 6.71 38.13 32.93
C MET A 319 5.87 39.40 33.13
N PRO A 320 5.46 39.73 34.38
CA PRO A 320 4.66 40.94 34.63
C PRO A 320 5.39 42.24 34.30
N TYR A 321 6.72 42.28 34.47
CA TYR A 321 7.52 43.44 34.09
C TYR A 321 7.66 43.63 32.56
N ILE A 322 7.20 42.66 31.76
CA ILE A 322 7.16 42.76 30.28
C ILE A 322 5.73 43.03 29.79
N TRP A 323 4.74 42.33 30.35
CA TRP A 323 3.37 42.30 29.82
C TRP A 323 2.31 42.94 30.74
N GLY A 324 2.68 43.37 31.95
CA GLY A 324 1.76 43.86 32.99
C GLY A 324 1.25 42.74 33.90
N ASP A 325 0.42 43.09 34.90
CA ASP A 325 -0.09 42.14 35.88
C ASP A 325 -0.96 41.03 35.25
N ASP A 326 -1.52 41.28 34.05
CA ASP A 326 -2.30 40.32 33.26
C ASP A 326 -1.44 39.42 32.36
N ALA A 327 -0.13 39.29 32.63
CA ALA A 327 0.81 38.51 31.81
C ALA A 327 0.42 37.02 31.65
N TYR A 328 -0.31 36.44 32.59
CA TYR A 328 -0.76 35.04 32.50
C TYR A 328 -2.11 34.89 31.78
N ASP A 329 -2.84 35.98 31.58
CA ASP A 329 -4.17 35.95 30.99
C ASP A 329 -4.08 35.81 29.47
N PHE A 330 -5.01 35.07 28.88
CA PHE A 330 -5.16 34.96 27.43
C PHE A 330 -6.04 36.12 26.93
N LYS A 331 -5.41 37.18 26.44
CA LYS A 331 -6.08 38.43 26.10
C LYS A 331 -5.65 38.91 24.71
N PRO A 332 -6.27 38.37 23.63
CA PRO A 332 -5.98 38.78 22.25
C PRO A 332 -6.10 40.29 22.02
N GLU A 333 -6.98 40.98 22.75
CA GLU A 333 -7.23 42.41 22.65
C GLU A 333 -5.97 43.27 22.90
N ARG A 334 -4.94 42.75 23.58
CA ARG A 334 -3.67 43.48 23.79
C ARG A 334 -2.90 43.78 22.50
N TRP A 335 -3.22 43.05 21.43
CA TRP A 335 -2.59 43.18 20.13
C TRP A 335 -3.39 44.07 19.18
N LEU A 336 -4.45 44.72 19.65
CA LEU A 336 -5.34 45.53 18.84
C LEU A 336 -5.25 46.97 19.30
N ASN A 337 -5.28 47.90 18.34
CA ASN A 337 -5.49 49.32 18.64
C ASN A 337 -6.98 49.61 18.89
N ASP A 338 -7.32 50.87 19.19
CA ASP A 338 -8.69 51.31 19.45
C ASP A 338 -9.66 51.05 18.29
N ASP A 339 -9.15 50.91 17.06
CA ASP A 339 -9.92 50.60 15.85
C ASP A 339 -10.08 49.09 15.60
N GLY A 340 -9.54 48.23 16.48
CA GLY A 340 -9.58 46.77 16.31
C GLY A 340 -8.60 46.22 15.26
N VAL A 341 -7.63 47.02 14.84
CA VAL A 341 -6.58 46.64 13.88
C VAL A 341 -5.38 46.07 14.63
N PHE A 342 -4.84 44.96 14.12
CA PHE A 342 -3.68 44.31 14.72
C PHE A 342 -2.44 45.22 14.72
N GLN A 343 -1.85 45.40 15.89
CA GLN A 343 -0.63 46.17 16.12
C GLN A 343 0.47 45.25 16.71
N PRO A 344 1.54 44.95 15.95
CA PRO A 344 2.62 44.10 16.45
C PRO A 344 3.46 44.83 17.51
N GLU A 345 3.88 44.08 18.53
CA GLU A 345 4.88 44.51 19.50
C GLU A 345 6.30 44.41 18.94
N SER A 346 7.26 45.01 19.65
CA SER A 346 8.68 44.86 19.33
C SER A 346 9.05 43.36 19.25
N PRO A 347 9.77 42.91 18.20
CA PRO A 347 10.24 41.52 18.09
C PRO A 347 11.14 41.10 19.26
N PHE A 348 11.76 42.04 19.97
CA PHE A 348 12.56 41.76 21.16
C PHE A 348 11.71 41.59 22.43
N LYS A 349 10.48 42.13 22.43
CA LYS A 349 9.46 41.89 23.47
C LYS A 349 8.68 40.60 23.18
N PHE A 350 8.33 40.36 21.92
CA PHE A 350 7.67 39.15 21.43
C PHE A 350 8.61 38.37 20.49
N ILE A 351 9.39 37.46 21.08
CA ILE A 351 10.50 36.79 20.40
C ILE A 351 10.13 35.42 19.77
N ALA A 352 8.84 35.10 19.63
CA ALA A 352 8.39 33.79 19.14
C ALA A 352 8.88 33.46 17.71
N PHE A 353 9.19 34.47 16.90
CA PHE A 353 9.80 34.33 15.57
C PHE A 353 11.25 34.85 15.52
N HIS A 354 11.93 34.92 16.65
CA HIS A 354 13.22 35.60 16.82
C HIS A 354 13.16 37.10 16.42
N ALA A 355 14.32 37.76 16.46
CA ALA A 355 14.45 39.18 16.15
C ALA A 355 15.78 39.49 15.46
N GLY A 356 15.92 40.73 15.00
CA GLY A 356 17.13 41.21 14.34
C GLY A 356 17.44 40.45 13.03
N PRO A 357 18.72 40.33 12.65
CA PRO A 357 19.13 39.62 11.44
C PRO A 357 18.69 38.15 11.38
N ARG A 358 18.29 37.53 12.49
CA ARG A 358 17.88 36.11 12.60
C ARG A 358 16.36 35.90 12.65
N ILE A 359 15.55 36.94 12.44
CA ILE A 359 14.08 36.81 12.40
C ILE A 359 13.62 35.67 11.47
N CYS A 360 12.57 34.94 11.80
CA CYS A 360 12.11 33.80 11.01
C CYS A 360 11.71 34.25 9.59
N LEU A 361 12.30 33.63 8.55
CA LEU A 361 11.93 33.91 7.16
C LEU A 361 10.50 33.44 6.83
N GLY A 362 10.06 32.35 7.46
CA GLY A 362 8.74 31.79 7.27
C GLY A 362 7.64 32.43 8.11
N ARG A 363 7.90 33.53 8.83
CA ARG A 363 6.92 34.14 9.76
C ARG A 363 5.58 34.43 9.07
N ASP A 364 5.61 35.19 7.99
CA ASP A 364 4.39 35.64 7.32
C ASP A 364 3.67 34.45 6.63
N PHE A 365 4.43 33.45 6.21
CA PHE A 365 3.94 32.20 5.65
C PHE A 365 3.21 31.34 6.69
N ALA A 366 3.79 31.19 7.89
CA ALA A 366 3.20 30.47 9.00
C ALA A 366 1.88 31.13 9.43
N TYR A 367 1.83 32.45 9.57
CA TYR A 367 0.58 33.15 9.87
C TYR A 367 -0.49 32.97 8.80
N ARG A 368 -0.12 32.96 7.51
CA ARG A 368 -1.07 32.69 6.41
C ARG A 368 -1.61 31.28 6.48
N GLN A 369 -0.74 30.28 6.67
CA GLN A 369 -1.13 28.88 6.83
C GLN A 369 -2.10 28.71 8.00
N MET A 370 -1.74 29.23 9.18
CA MET A 370 -2.58 29.13 10.37
C MET A 370 -3.92 29.83 10.18
N LYS A 371 -3.94 31.03 9.59
CA LYS A 371 -5.19 31.75 9.31
C LYS A 371 -6.11 30.95 8.37
N ILE A 372 -5.61 30.45 7.24
CA ILE A 372 -6.42 29.69 6.27
C ILE A 372 -7.04 28.45 6.93
N VAL A 373 -6.23 27.68 7.67
CA VAL A 373 -6.69 26.46 8.35
C VAL A 373 -7.70 26.79 9.46
N SER A 374 -7.41 27.77 10.31
CA SER A 374 -8.30 28.19 11.39
C SER A 374 -9.62 28.74 10.86
N MET A 375 -9.60 29.55 9.78
CA MET A 375 -10.83 30.07 9.16
C MET A 375 -11.70 28.95 8.60
N ALA A 376 -11.12 27.99 7.88
CA ALA A 376 -11.84 26.86 7.34
C ALA A 376 -12.51 26.03 8.45
N LEU A 377 -11.77 25.74 9.52
CA LEU A 377 -12.31 24.92 10.62
C LEU A 377 -13.35 25.66 11.47
N LEU A 378 -13.08 26.91 11.85
CA LEU A 378 -13.99 27.69 12.71
C LEU A 378 -15.27 28.13 12.00
N HIS A 379 -15.28 28.16 10.67
CA HIS A 379 -16.51 28.41 9.92
C HIS A 379 -17.52 27.27 10.02
N PHE A 380 -17.05 26.02 9.98
CA PHE A 380 -17.92 24.84 9.98
C PHE A 380 -18.13 24.24 11.38
N PHE A 381 -17.20 24.48 12.31
CA PHE A 381 -17.16 23.77 13.59
C PHE A 381 -16.94 24.68 14.79
N VAL A 382 -17.56 24.28 15.91
CA VAL A 382 -17.29 24.79 17.26
C VAL A 382 -16.54 23.72 18.02
N PHE A 383 -15.41 24.10 18.63
CA PHE A 383 -14.54 23.19 19.37
C PHE A 383 -14.75 23.34 20.88
N LYS A 384 -14.93 22.20 21.57
CA LYS A 384 -15.02 22.10 23.03
C LYS A 384 -14.03 21.08 23.58
N LEU A 385 -13.61 21.22 24.84
CA LEU A 385 -12.84 20.19 25.51
C LEU A 385 -13.77 19.02 25.93
N ALA A 386 -13.36 17.79 25.66
CA ALA A 386 -14.07 16.59 26.11
C ALA A 386 -14.01 16.43 27.64
N ASP A 387 -12.98 16.99 28.28
CA ASP A 387 -12.83 17.03 29.73
C ASP A 387 -12.19 18.37 30.14
N GLU A 388 -13.00 19.29 30.65
CA GLU A 388 -12.56 20.61 31.10
C GLU A 388 -11.75 20.58 32.41
N SER A 389 -11.86 19.50 33.18
CA SER A 389 -11.20 19.31 34.48
C SER A 389 -9.73 18.88 34.36
N ARG A 390 -9.35 18.35 33.20
CA ARG A 390 -7.99 17.86 32.93
C ARG A 390 -7.02 19.02 32.67
N LYS A 391 -5.98 19.12 33.49
CA LYS A 391 -4.91 20.12 33.34
C LYS A 391 -3.94 19.70 32.23
N VAL A 392 -3.91 20.45 31.13
CA VAL A 392 -2.98 20.24 30.01
C VAL A 392 -1.58 20.73 30.39
N THR A 393 -0.54 19.98 29.99
CA THR A 393 0.88 20.30 30.24
C THR A 393 1.68 20.13 28.96
N TYR A 394 2.92 20.65 28.92
CA TYR A 394 3.81 20.50 27.76
C TYR A 394 4.79 19.34 27.92
N ARG A 395 5.34 18.86 26.80
CA ARG A 395 6.46 17.91 26.77
C ARG A 395 7.75 18.66 26.42
N THR A 396 8.80 18.47 27.22
CA THR A 396 10.10 19.13 27.01
C THR A 396 10.84 18.52 25.82
N MET A 397 10.73 19.18 24.66
CA MET A 397 11.41 18.86 23.40
C MET A 397 11.95 20.15 22.75
N PHE A 398 12.53 20.02 21.55
CA PHE A 398 12.95 21.16 20.73
C PHE A 398 11.78 22.12 20.44
N THR A 399 10.60 21.57 20.16
CA THR A 399 9.33 22.31 20.05
C THR A 399 8.41 22.05 21.24
N LEU A 400 7.58 23.03 21.62
CA LEU A 400 6.68 22.95 22.78
C LEU A 400 5.41 22.14 22.45
N HIS A 401 5.50 20.81 22.46
CA HIS A 401 4.35 19.91 22.25
C HIS A 401 3.40 19.90 23.46
N ILE A 402 2.12 19.61 23.23
CA ILE A 402 1.22 19.24 24.34
C ILE A 402 1.62 17.82 24.75
N ASN A 403 1.62 17.55 26.05
CA ASN A 403 1.95 16.22 26.56
C ASN A 403 0.83 15.23 26.17
N GLY A 404 1.15 14.15 25.44
CA GLY A 404 0.19 13.18 24.89
C GLY A 404 -0.69 12.45 25.93
N GLU A 405 -0.23 12.29 27.17
CA GLU A 405 -1.11 11.82 28.27
C GLU A 405 -2.20 12.84 28.63
N PHE A 406 -2.08 14.08 28.19
CA PHE A 406 -3.00 15.19 28.47
C PHE A 406 -3.40 15.93 27.19
N SER A 407 -3.33 15.26 26.02
CA SER A 407 -3.76 15.86 24.75
C SER A 407 -5.24 16.31 24.87
N PRO A 408 -5.58 17.55 24.43
CA PRO A 408 -6.94 18.03 24.49
C PRO A 408 -7.77 17.22 23.51
N LYS A 409 -8.51 16.28 24.06
CA LYS A 409 -9.60 15.60 23.39
C LYS A 409 -10.65 16.65 23.05
N LEU A 410 -10.81 16.97 21.78
CA LEU A 410 -11.80 17.96 21.35
C LEU A 410 -13.10 17.27 20.97
N VAL A 411 -14.22 17.78 21.48
CA VAL A 411 -15.55 17.52 20.93
C VAL A 411 -15.81 18.58 19.88
N VAL A 412 -16.07 18.14 18.67
CA VAL A 412 -16.35 19.00 17.53
C VAL A 412 -17.87 19.02 17.36
N CYS A 413 -18.48 20.18 17.54
CA CYS A 413 -19.89 20.38 17.27
C CYS A 413 -20.06 21.14 15.96
N CYS A 414 -20.97 20.70 15.10
CA CYS A 414 -21.30 21.46 13.90
C CYS A 414 -21.86 22.84 14.30
N ALA A 415 -21.26 23.92 13.80
CA ALA A 415 -21.59 25.28 14.23
C ALA A 415 -23.02 25.69 13.83
N ASN A 416 -23.58 25.05 12.79
CA ASN A 416 -24.85 25.42 12.16
C ASN A 416 -25.93 24.35 12.36
N LEU A 417 -26.42 24.19 13.59
CA LEU A 417 -27.51 23.26 13.92
C LEU A 417 -28.93 23.78 13.53
N HIS A 418 -29.05 24.96 12.90
CA HIS A 418 -30.36 25.58 12.61
C HIS A 418 -30.54 26.23 11.24
N ARG A 419 -29.63 26.04 10.29
CA ARG A 419 -29.87 26.33 8.87
C ARG A 419 -29.29 25.20 8.03
N ASN A 420 -30.16 24.57 7.24
CA ASN A 420 -29.94 23.42 6.35
C ASN A 420 -30.14 22.04 6.97
N LEU A 421 -31.35 21.81 7.49
CA LEU A 421 -31.95 20.48 7.56
C LEU A 421 -32.63 20.05 6.24
N GLU A 422 -32.60 20.86 5.18
CA GLU A 422 -33.29 20.55 3.90
C GLU A 422 -32.51 20.96 2.62
N THR A 423 -31.22 21.29 2.72
CA THR A 423 -30.37 21.59 1.54
C THR A 423 -29.09 20.76 1.46
N ILE A 424 -28.96 19.78 2.35
CA ILE A 424 -27.99 18.69 2.26
C ILE A 424 -28.79 17.38 2.13
N ASN A 425 -29.62 17.29 1.09
CA ASN A 425 -29.95 16.00 0.50
C ASN A 425 -28.96 15.84 -0.67
N ILE A 426 -27.94 15.02 -0.45
CA ILE A 426 -27.89 13.65 -0.97
C ILE A 426 -27.89 13.69 -2.51
N LEU A 427 -26.72 13.57 -3.14
CA LEU A 427 -26.48 12.38 -4.00
C LEU A 427 -25.15 12.26 -4.74
N SER A 428 -24.38 13.29 -5.08
CA SER A 428 -23.58 13.07 -6.31
C SER A 428 -22.14 12.53 -6.18
N TYR A 429 -21.32 12.77 -5.14
CA TYR A 429 -19.88 12.49 -5.35
C TYR A 429 -18.99 11.79 -4.32
N LEU A 430 -19.24 11.77 -2.99
CA LEU A 430 -18.18 11.29 -2.07
C LEU A 430 -18.56 10.32 -0.94
N LEU A 431 -19.83 9.89 -0.83
CA LEU A 431 -20.17 8.60 -0.21
C LEU A 431 -20.57 7.52 -1.25
N PHE A 432 -20.49 7.86 -2.54
CA PHE A 432 -20.80 7.00 -3.69
C PHE A 432 -19.77 5.89 -3.96
N PHE A 433 -18.88 5.57 -3.00
CA PHE A 433 -17.88 4.52 -3.20
C PHE A 433 -17.61 3.61 -2.01
N HIS A 434 -18.38 3.70 -0.91
CA HIS A 434 -18.23 2.77 0.21
C HIS A 434 -19.53 2.16 0.74
N ILE A 435 -20.66 2.32 0.05
CA ILE A 435 -21.88 1.59 0.42
C ILE A 435 -22.46 0.91 -0.81
N LEU A 436 -22.73 -0.39 -0.64
CA LEU A 436 -23.47 -1.30 -1.50
C LEU A 436 -22.76 -1.79 -2.75
N LEU A 437 -21.91 -2.80 -2.55
CA LEU A 437 -22.20 -4.19 -2.96
C LEU A 437 -20.91 -5.02 -2.86
N THR A 438 -20.54 -5.36 -1.63
CA THR A 438 -19.67 -6.52 -1.44
C THR A 438 -20.50 -7.78 -1.65
N MET A 439 -19.87 -8.83 -2.16
CA MET A 439 -20.41 -10.19 -2.07
C MET A 439 -19.74 -10.86 -0.86
N ALA A 440 -19.76 -10.17 0.29
CA ALA A 440 -19.06 -10.59 1.49
C ALA A 440 -19.65 -11.91 1.98
N GLU A 441 -20.97 -12.11 1.84
CA GLU A 441 -21.61 -13.39 2.16
C GLU A 441 -21.00 -14.55 1.39
N THR A 442 -20.78 -14.42 0.09
CA THR A 442 -20.47 -15.60 -0.73
C THR A 442 -19.02 -16.03 -0.53
N ILE A 443 -18.12 -15.07 -0.30
CA ILE A 443 -16.74 -15.36 0.09
C ILE A 443 -16.69 -15.87 1.54
N ALA A 444 -17.46 -15.29 2.46
CA ALA A 444 -17.58 -15.78 3.84
C ALA A 444 -18.12 -17.21 3.88
N SER A 445 -19.13 -17.53 3.06
CA SER A 445 -19.75 -18.86 2.94
C SER A 445 -18.78 -19.92 2.46
N ALA A 446 -18.03 -19.62 1.38
CA ALA A 446 -16.98 -20.50 0.88
C ALA A 446 -15.90 -20.73 1.95
N LEU A 447 -15.41 -19.66 2.59
CA LEU A 447 -14.37 -19.72 3.61
C LEU A 447 -14.83 -20.47 4.88
N LEU A 448 -16.06 -20.23 5.34
CA LEU A 448 -16.67 -20.94 6.46
C LEU A 448 -16.82 -22.43 6.17
N GLY A 449 -17.20 -22.79 4.95
CA GLY A 449 -17.23 -24.19 4.52
C GLY A 449 -15.86 -24.86 4.68
N VAL A 450 -14.78 -24.20 4.26
CA VAL A 450 -13.40 -24.70 4.43
C VAL A 450 -13.02 -24.83 5.91
N VAL A 451 -13.35 -23.84 6.73
CA VAL A 451 -13.06 -23.85 8.18
C VAL A 451 -13.80 -24.97 8.89
N VAL A 452 -15.09 -25.15 8.60
CA VAL A 452 -15.93 -26.20 9.21
C VAL A 452 -15.44 -27.59 8.81
N GLU A 453 -15.01 -27.76 7.55
CA GLU A 453 -14.42 -29.01 7.07
C GLU A 453 -13.09 -29.31 7.79
N LYS A 454 -12.19 -28.34 7.92
CA LYS A 454 -10.95 -28.51 8.70
C LYS A 454 -11.21 -28.90 10.17
N LEU A 455 -12.26 -28.35 10.78
CA LEU A 455 -12.69 -28.72 12.13
C LEU A 455 -13.23 -30.16 12.23
N THR A 456 -13.57 -30.80 11.11
CA THR A 456 -13.94 -32.23 11.08
C THR A 456 -12.75 -33.18 10.95
N ASP A 457 -11.54 -32.67 10.66
CA ASP A 457 -10.35 -33.51 10.44
C ASP A 457 -9.96 -34.29 11.70
N GLU A 458 -9.91 -35.63 11.59
CA GLU A 458 -9.66 -36.52 12.72
C GLU A 458 -8.23 -36.44 13.26
N ALA A 459 -7.24 -36.15 12.40
CA ALA A 459 -5.86 -35.96 12.86
C ALA A 459 -5.72 -34.70 13.70
N LEU A 460 -6.33 -33.60 13.24
CA LEU A 460 -6.43 -32.34 13.97
C LEU A 460 -7.16 -32.52 15.31
N LYS A 461 -8.31 -33.23 15.33
CA LYS A 461 -9.03 -33.55 16.57
C LYS A 461 -8.21 -34.36 17.55
N LYS A 462 -7.50 -35.40 17.06
CA LYS A 462 -6.64 -36.23 17.90
C LYS A 462 -5.52 -35.40 18.55
N PHE A 463 -4.89 -34.52 17.78
CA PHE A 463 -3.86 -33.62 18.31
C PHE A 463 -4.46 -32.59 19.29
N ALA A 464 -5.60 -31.97 18.96
CA ALA A 464 -6.29 -31.02 19.84
C ALA A 464 -6.66 -31.63 21.20
N ARG A 465 -7.05 -32.91 21.24
CA ARG A 465 -7.27 -33.66 22.50
C ARG A 465 -5.98 -33.78 23.32
N SER A 466 -4.85 -34.09 22.68
CA SER A 466 -3.54 -34.18 23.36
C SER A 466 -3.10 -32.84 23.97
N GLN A 467 -3.50 -31.72 23.37
CA GLN A 467 -3.16 -30.36 23.80
C GLN A 467 -4.23 -29.72 24.72
N LYS A 468 -5.32 -30.45 25.03
CA LYS A 468 -6.46 -29.98 25.84
C LYS A 468 -7.17 -28.74 25.30
N ILE A 469 -7.30 -28.62 23.97
CA ILE A 469 -8.03 -27.51 23.31
C ILE A 469 -9.24 -27.99 22.48
N HIS A 470 -9.59 -29.27 22.57
CA HIS A 470 -10.64 -29.89 21.75
C HIS A 470 -12.04 -29.35 22.05
N SER A 471 -12.34 -29.05 23.32
CA SER A 471 -13.62 -28.47 23.74
C SER A 471 -13.90 -27.14 23.06
N GLU A 472 -12.87 -26.29 22.95
CA GLU A 472 -12.92 -24.96 22.36
C GLU A 472 -13.15 -25.04 20.85
N LEU A 473 -12.52 -26.03 20.18
CA LEU A 473 -12.72 -26.27 18.75
C LEU A 473 -14.10 -26.86 18.44
N ASP A 474 -14.61 -27.76 19.29
CA ASP A 474 -15.95 -28.34 19.15
C ASP A 474 -17.04 -27.26 19.32
N GLU A 475 -16.87 -26.35 20.28
CA GLU A 475 -17.77 -25.20 20.47
C GLU A 475 -17.73 -24.25 19.27
N LEU A 476 -16.53 -23.92 18.78
CA LEU A 476 -16.36 -23.11 17.58
C LEU A 476 -17.08 -23.73 16.37
N GLN A 477 -16.96 -25.05 16.18
CA GLN A 477 -17.65 -25.77 15.11
C GLN A 477 -19.17 -25.64 15.21
N ILE A 478 -19.73 -25.73 16.41
CA ILE A 478 -21.19 -25.61 16.63
C ILE A 478 -21.67 -24.20 16.26
N THR A 479 -21.02 -23.16 16.78
CA THR A 479 -21.42 -21.77 16.53
C THR A 479 -21.27 -21.39 15.06
N LEU A 480 -20.18 -21.82 14.39
CA LEU A 480 -20.00 -21.55 12.96
C LEU A 480 -21.09 -22.20 12.10
N ARG A 481 -21.54 -23.42 12.44
CA ARG A 481 -22.66 -24.07 11.74
C ARG A 481 -23.98 -23.31 11.91
N GLN A 482 -24.21 -22.73 13.10
CA GLN A 482 -25.39 -21.90 13.35
C GLN A 482 -25.35 -20.61 12.52
N ILE A 483 -24.21 -19.94 12.44
CA ILE A 483 -24.02 -18.75 11.61
C ILE A 483 -24.14 -19.09 10.12
N GLN A 484 -23.60 -20.24 9.69
CA GLN A 484 -23.70 -20.70 8.30
C GLN A 484 -25.16 -20.85 7.84
N ALA A 485 -26.07 -21.23 8.74
CA ALA A 485 -27.50 -21.32 8.45
C ALA A 485 -28.19 -19.94 8.24
N LEU A 486 -27.55 -18.84 8.66
CA LEU A 486 -28.05 -17.47 8.50
C LEU A 486 -27.55 -16.79 7.22
N LEU A 487 -26.50 -17.31 6.59
CA LEU A 487 -25.83 -16.67 5.44
C LEU A 487 -26.78 -16.48 4.26
N ASN A 488 -27.66 -17.44 3.97
CA ASN A 488 -28.63 -17.31 2.88
C ASN A 488 -29.54 -16.08 3.08
N ASP A 489 -30.11 -15.90 4.27
CA ASP A 489 -30.95 -14.72 4.54
C ASP A 489 -30.14 -13.41 4.56
N ALA A 490 -28.92 -13.46 5.12
CA ALA A 490 -28.00 -12.33 5.11
C ALA A 490 -27.62 -11.89 3.69
N SER A 491 -27.40 -12.81 2.75
CA SER A 491 -27.08 -12.50 1.35
C SER A 491 -28.17 -11.67 0.66
N HIS A 492 -29.43 -12.00 0.91
CA HIS A 492 -30.57 -11.31 0.31
C HIS A 492 -30.74 -9.91 0.91
N LYS A 493 -30.40 -9.74 2.19
CA LYS A 493 -30.48 -8.47 2.91
C LYS A 493 -29.25 -7.60 2.74
N GLU A 494 -28.08 -8.15 2.39
CA GLU A 494 -26.84 -7.37 2.14
C GLU A 494 -27.05 -6.30 1.05
N ILE A 495 -27.94 -6.55 0.09
CA ILE A 495 -28.26 -5.62 -1.01
C ILE A 495 -29.17 -4.47 -0.54
N SER A 496 -29.92 -4.63 0.54
CA SER A 496 -30.91 -3.65 1.01
C SER A 496 -30.61 -3.06 2.40
N ASP A 497 -29.70 -3.67 3.18
CA ASP A 497 -29.36 -3.29 4.55
C ASP A 497 -27.83 -3.28 4.76
N GLU A 498 -27.28 -2.08 4.97
CA GLU A 498 -25.85 -1.84 5.20
C GLU A 498 -25.33 -2.56 6.46
N SER A 499 -26.15 -2.68 7.50
CA SER A 499 -25.74 -3.30 8.77
C SER A 499 -25.44 -4.80 8.58
N VAL A 500 -26.19 -5.45 7.68
CA VAL A 500 -25.95 -6.85 7.29
C VAL A 500 -24.65 -6.98 6.50
N GLY A 501 -24.34 -6.03 5.62
CA GLY A 501 -23.06 -5.98 4.90
C GLY A 501 -21.85 -5.85 5.83
N LEU A 502 -21.92 -4.95 6.83
CA LEU A 502 -20.88 -4.81 7.85
C LEU A 502 -20.70 -6.09 8.69
N TRP A 503 -21.82 -6.74 9.04
CA TRP A 503 -21.81 -8.01 9.78
C TRP A 503 -21.13 -9.13 8.97
N LEU A 504 -21.44 -9.26 7.67
CA LEU A 504 -20.81 -10.23 6.78
C LEU A 504 -19.31 -9.97 6.60
N ASN A 505 -18.91 -8.70 6.46
CA ASN A 505 -17.50 -8.33 6.39
C ASN A 505 -16.75 -8.69 7.69
N GLY A 506 -17.35 -8.41 8.85
CA GLY A 506 -16.80 -8.81 10.15
C GLY A 506 -16.66 -10.34 10.29
N LEU A 507 -17.65 -11.09 9.79
CA LEU A 507 -17.63 -12.55 9.76
C LEU A 507 -16.53 -13.10 8.85
N GLN A 508 -16.30 -12.50 7.69
CA GLN A 508 -15.25 -12.90 6.76
C GLN A 508 -13.84 -12.69 7.35
N HIS A 509 -13.58 -11.54 7.99
CA HIS A 509 -12.32 -11.32 8.72
C HIS A 509 -12.11 -12.35 9.84
N LEU A 510 -13.17 -12.68 10.59
CA LEU A 510 -13.12 -13.66 11.66
C LEU A 510 -12.88 -15.08 11.13
N ALA A 511 -13.50 -15.45 10.00
CA ALA A 511 -13.28 -16.73 9.36
C ALA A 511 -11.81 -16.90 8.89
N TYR A 512 -11.17 -15.82 8.43
CA TYR A 512 -9.74 -15.82 8.16
C TYR A 512 -8.93 -16.05 9.45
N ASP A 513 -9.20 -15.32 10.52
CA ASP A 513 -8.50 -15.49 11.80
C ASP A 513 -8.62 -16.93 12.34
N ILE A 514 -9.80 -17.55 12.21
CA ILE A 514 -10.03 -18.95 12.57
C ILE A 514 -9.18 -19.89 11.71
N ASP A 515 -9.22 -19.70 10.39
CA ASP A 515 -8.46 -20.53 9.44
C ASP A 515 -6.95 -20.47 9.71
N ASP A 516 -6.41 -19.30 10.11
CA ASP A 516 -5.01 -19.15 10.49
C ASP A 516 -4.66 -19.91 11.78
N VAL A 517 -5.56 -19.91 12.77
CA VAL A 517 -5.39 -20.68 14.02
C VAL A 517 -5.47 -22.18 13.77
N LEU A 518 -6.37 -22.65 12.91
CA LEU A 518 -6.45 -24.07 12.54
C LEU A 518 -5.20 -24.54 11.81
N ASP A 519 -4.65 -23.71 10.93
CA ASP A 519 -3.37 -24.00 10.28
C ASP A 519 -2.20 -24.02 11.28
N ASP A 520 -2.18 -23.13 12.28
CA ASP A 520 -1.19 -23.12 13.38
C ASP A 520 -1.19 -24.47 14.12
N VAL A 521 -2.39 -25.00 14.42
CA VAL A 521 -2.58 -26.31 15.08
C VAL A 521 -2.11 -27.45 14.17
N ALA A 522 -2.51 -27.44 12.90
CA ALA A 522 -2.16 -28.49 11.95
C ALA A 522 -0.65 -28.53 11.67
N ALA A 523 0.00 -27.37 11.56
CA ALA A 523 1.44 -27.27 11.35
C ALA A 523 2.23 -27.86 12.54
N GLU A 524 1.77 -27.62 13.78
CA GLU A 524 2.44 -28.17 14.94
C GLU A 524 2.20 -29.67 15.12
N ALA A 525 0.99 -30.15 14.81
CA ALA A 525 0.69 -31.59 14.81
C ALA A 525 1.69 -32.34 13.92
N MET A 526 1.95 -31.83 12.71
CA MET A 526 2.92 -32.42 11.80
C MET A 526 4.37 -32.30 12.27
N HIS A 527 4.74 -31.19 12.92
CA HIS A 527 6.07 -31.06 13.51
C HIS A 527 6.30 -32.18 14.53
N HIS A 528 5.34 -32.44 15.42
CA HIS A 528 5.44 -33.48 16.43
C HIS A 528 5.50 -34.91 15.84
N GLU A 529 4.82 -35.17 14.72
CA GLU A 529 4.86 -36.48 14.04
C GLU A 529 6.21 -36.73 13.35
N LEU A 530 6.79 -35.70 12.72
CA LEU A 530 7.98 -35.83 11.88
C LEU A 530 9.31 -35.64 12.63
N THR A 531 9.28 -35.15 13.87
CA THR A 531 10.45 -35.13 14.77
C THR A 531 10.24 -36.07 15.95
N PRO A 532 10.50 -37.38 15.81
CA PRO A 532 10.55 -38.27 16.96
C PRO A 532 11.65 -37.83 17.92
N GLU A 533 11.35 -37.76 19.22
CA GLU A 533 12.35 -37.54 20.26
C GLU A 533 13.42 -38.63 20.17
N SER A 534 14.56 -38.31 19.55
CA SER A 534 15.73 -39.19 19.58
C SER A 534 16.21 -39.26 21.02
N GLY A 535 16.08 -40.45 21.62
CA GLY A 535 16.64 -40.77 22.92
C GLY A 535 18.15 -40.48 22.98
N ALA A 536 18.59 -40.09 24.18
CA ALA A 536 19.97 -39.99 24.64
C ALA A 536 20.85 -38.85 24.07
N ILE A 537 20.54 -37.59 24.42
CA ILE A 537 21.58 -36.54 24.57
C ILE A 537 21.33 -35.76 25.87
N THR A 538 22.35 -35.70 26.71
CA THR A 538 22.32 -35.17 28.08
C THR A 538 22.00 -33.67 28.15
N SER A 539 21.29 -33.30 29.22
CA SER A 539 20.54 -32.05 29.46
C SER A 539 21.33 -30.73 29.54
N LYS A 540 22.61 -30.69 29.15
CA LYS A 540 23.45 -29.47 29.20
C LYS A 540 23.71 -28.80 27.85
N VAL A 541 23.56 -29.50 26.73
CA VAL A 541 23.79 -28.93 25.38
C VAL A 541 22.50 -28.34 24.76
N ARG A 542 21.33 -28.65 25.33
CA ARG A 542 20.01 -28.13 24.88
C ARG A 542 19.87 -26.60 24.96
N LYS A 543 20.78 -25.89 25.64
CA LYS A 543 20.76 -24.42 25.78
C LYS A 543 21.55 -23.67 24.69
N LEU A 544 22.36 -24.36 23.88
CA LEU A 544 23.35 -23.68 23.02
C LEU A 544 23.19 -23.88 21.51
N ILE A 545 22.33 -24.80 21.03
CA ILE A 545 22.26 -25.15 19.58
C ILE A 545 20.83 -25.18 19.01
N VAL A 546 19.82 -24.65 19.72
CA VAL A 546 18.44 -24.55 19.18
C VAL A 546 18.05 -23.07 19.13
N PRO A 547 17.66 -22.52 17.95
CA PRO A 547 17.15 -21.16 17.86
C PRO A 547 15.98 -20.95 18.82
N THR A 548 16.02 -19.83 19.52
CA THR A 548 15.25 -19.48 20.73
C THR A 548 13.74 -19.32 20.53
N CYS A 549 13.15 -19.77 19.41
CA CYS A 549 11.70 -19.66 19.17
C CYS A 549 10.89 -20.95 19.47
N CYS A 550 11.55 -22.10 19.68
CA CYS A 550 10.85 -23.40 19.74
C CYS A 550 10.99 -24.19 21.06
N THR A 551 11.45 -23.60 22.18
CA THR A 551 11.36 -24.32 23.46
C THR A 551 10.91 -23.43 24.63
N LYS A 552 9.79 -23.85 25.26
CA LYS A 552 9.27 -23.48 26.60
C LYS A 552 8.15 -22.43 26.73
N PHE A 553 7.12 -22.50 25.90
CA PHE A 553 5.75 -22.20 26.37
C PHE A 553 4.82 -23.28 25.82
N SER A 554 3.95 -23.84 26.67
CA SER A 554 2.95 -24.83 26.23
C SER A 554 2.13 -24.24 25.07
N LEU A 555 1.87 -25.01 24.02
CA LEU A 555 1.03 -24.61 22.87
C LEU A 555 -0.29 -23.98 23.34
N THR A 556 -0.84 -24.54 24.41
CA THR A 556 -2.01 -24.07 25.17
C THR A 556 -1.89 -22.59 25.56
N HIS A 557 -0.74 -22.12 26.07
CA HIS A 557 -0.54 -20.72 26.48
C HIS A 557 -0.48 -19.73 25.29
N ARG A 558 -0.10 -20.19 24.09
CA ARG A 558 -0.05 -19.33 22.89
C ARG A 558 -1.38 -19.29 22.15
N LEU A 559 -2.09 -20.43 22.08
CA LEU A 559 -3.31 -20.56 21.28
C LEU A 559 -4.59 -20.24 22.05
N LEU A 560 -4.67 -20.53 23.35
CA LEU A 560 -5.89 -20.24 24.13
C LEU A 560 -6.30 -18.75 24.08
N PRO A 561 -5.39 -17.77 24.28
CA PRO A 561 -5.79 -16.36 24.21
C PRO A 561 -6.32 -15.95 22.82
N LYS A 562 -5.81 -16.55 21.74
CA LYS A 562 -6.32 -16.32 20.38
C LYS A 562 -7.72 -16.92 20.21
N LEU A 563 -7.91 -18.16 20.66
CA LEU A 563 -9.19 -18.87 20.61
C LEU A 563 -10.25 -18.16 21.47
N ASP A 564 -9.91 -17.69 22.66
CA ASP A 564 -10.80 -16.91 23.52
C ASP A 564 -11.23 -15.59 22.85
N GLY A 565 -10.29 -14.90 22.19
CA GLY A 565 -10.57 -13.70 21.41
C GLY A 565 -11.52 -13.96 20.23
N ILE A 566 -11.28 -15.05 19.48
CA ILE A 566 -12.14 -15.51 18.39
C ILE A 566 -13.54 -15.82 18.92
N LYS A 567 -13.63 -16.59 20.02
CA LYS A 567 -14.90 -16.96 20.65
C LYS A 567 -15.72 -15.74 21.04
N LYS A 568 -15.09 -14.75 21.68
CA LYS A 568 -15.77 -13.51 22.06
C LYS A 568 -16.30 -12.73 20.84
N LYS A 569 -15.49 -12.61 19.78
CA LYS A 569 -15.94 -11.97 18.52
C LYS A 569 -17.09 -12.74 17.87
N LEU A 570 -17.02 -14.07 17.85
CA LEU A 570 -18.04 -14.92 17.26
C LEU A 570 -19.36 -14.83 18.02
N GLN A 571 -19.31 -14.83 19.36
CA GLN A 571 -20.49 -14.63 20.22
C GLN A 571 -21.12 -13.25 20.00
N ASN A 572 -20.30 -12.19 19.82
CA ASN A 572 -20.83 -10.87 19.51
C ASN A 572 -21.57 -10.85 18.16
N LEU A 573 -20.99 -11.46 17.11
CA LEU A 573 -21.66 -11.59 15.81
C LEU A 573 -22.94 -12.42 15.91
N GLU A 574 -22.93 -13.50 16.69
CA GLU A 574 -24.12 -14.32 16.90
C GLU A 574 -25.23 -13.54 17.64
N ASN A 575 -24.89 -12.74 18.64
CA ASN A 575 -25.86 -11.93 19.40
C ASN A 575 -26.52 -10.84 18.52
N GLN A 576 -25.77 -10.26 17.58
CA GLN A 576 -26.28 -9.25 16.64
C GLN A 576 -27.35 -9.79 15.67
N LYS A 577 -27.51 -11.12 15.53
CA LYS A 577 -28.49 -11.70 14.60
C LYS A 577 -29.93 -11.27 14.86
N GLY A 578 -30.28 -11.08 16.15
CA GLY A 578 -31.63 -10.68 16.56
C GLY A 578 -31.95 -9.24 16.17
N ASP A 579 -30.97 -8.34 16.36
CA ASP A 579 -31.09 -6.92 16.02
C ASP A 579 -31.16 -6.69 14.50
N LEU A 580 -30.46 -7.54 13.72
CA LEU A 580 -30.47 -7.55 12.26
C LEU A 580 -31.68 -8.30 11.64
N GLY A 581 -32.54 -8.89 12.48
CA GLY A 581 -33.70 -9.65 12.04
C GLY A 581 -33.35 -10.85 11.14
N LEU A 582 -32.16 -11.43 11.26
CA LEU A 582 -31.71 -12.56 10.43
C LEU A 582 -32.44 -13.85 10.84
N ILE A 583 -33.02 -14.54 9.87
CA ILE A 583 -33.77 -15.79 10.11
C ILE A 583 -33.17 -16.96 9.34
N VAL A 584 -33.33 -18.17 9.88
CA VAL A 584 -32.99 -19.40 9.14
C VAL A 584 -34.08 -19.62 8.09
N LYS A 585 -33.74 -19.45 6.81
CA LYS A 585 -34.61 -19.81 5.70
C LYS A 585 -34.36 -21.28 5.32
N ASP A 586 -35.36 -22.13 5.49
CA ASP A 586 -35.37 -23.55 5.06
C ASP A 586 -35.53 -23.70 3.53
N GLU A 587 -34.91 -22.82 2.75
CA GLU A 587 -34.81 -23.05 1.32
C GLU A 587 -33.64 -23.99 1.06
N LYS A 588 -33.97 -25.21 0.59
CA LYS A 588 -32.99 -26.14 0.05
C LYS A 588 -32.15 -25.36 -0.97
N GLN A 589 -30.84 -25.27 -0.73
CA GLN A 589 -29.88 -24.92 -1.77
C GLN A 589 -30.29 -25.66 -3.03
N LYS A 590 -30.71 -24.93 -4.09
CA LYS A 590 -30.73 -25.47 -5.44
C LYS A 590 -29.27 -25.78 -5.75
N ASN A 591 -28.84 -26.98 -5.37
CA ASN A 591 -27.56 -27.55 -5.73
C ASN A 591 -27.57 -27.68 -7.25
N THR A 592 -27.23 -26.61 -7.97
CA THR A 592 -27.08 -26.60 -9.42
C THR A 592 -25.76 -27.27 -9.81
N ASN A 593 -25.48 -28.43 -9.21
CA ASN A 593 -24.62 -29.44 -9.82
C ASN A 593 -25.45 -30.22 -10.87
N LYS A 594 -26.14 -29.52 -11.77
CA LYS A 594 -26.55 -30.14 -13.03
C LYS A 594 -25.31 -30.12 -13.92
N ARG A 595 -24.70 -31.30 -14.10
CA ARG A 595 -23.71 -31.56 -15.15
C ARG A 595 -24.37 -31.25 -16.50
N GLY A 596 -24.26 -30.02 -16.96
CA GLY A 596 -24.34 -29.72 -18.38
C GLY A 596 -23.02 -30.18 -18.99
N ASN A 597 -23.08 -31.04 -20.01
CA ASN A 597 -21.92 -31.33 -20.84
C ASN A 597 -21.61 -30.05 -21.64
N GLU A 598 -20.78 -29.17 -21.06
CA GLU A 598 -20.31 -27.96 -21.71
C GLU A 598 -19.16 -28.33 -22.65
N THR A 599 -19.39 -28.18 -23.94
CA THR A 599 -18.39 -28.45 -24.98
C THR A 599 -17.30 -27.37 -24.96
N SER A 600 -16.03 -27.80 -24.88
CA SER A 600 -14.82 -26.96 -24.94
C SER A 600 -14.47 -26.48 -26.36
N LEU A 601 -15.44 -26.53 -27.29
CA LEU A 601 -15.18 -26.24 -28.69
C LEU A 601 -14.89 -24.74 -28.91
N LEU A 602 -13.80 -24.50 -29.62
CA LEU A 602 -13.34 -23.19 -30.07
C LEU A 602 -14.34 -22.60 -31.08
N GLU A 603 -15.09 -21.57 -30.70
CA GLU A 603 -15.93 -20.83 -31.65
C GLU A 603 -15.40 -19.40 -31.84
N PHE A 604 -14.95 -19.14 -33.08
CA PHE A 604 -14.53 -17.84 -33.61
C PHE A 604 -15.73 -17.08 -34.21
N ASP A 605 -16.92 -17.27 -33.65
CA ASP A 605 -18.12 -16.74 -34.28
C ASP A 605 -18.26 -15.26 -33.99
N VAL A 606 -17.87 -14.47 -34.99
CA VAL A 606 -18.11 -13.03 -35.06
C VAL A 606 -19.40 -12.83 -35.84
N VAL A 607 -20.40 -12.25 -35.19
CA VAL A 607 -21.71 -11.98 -35.79
C VAL A 607 -21.81 -10.49 -36.12
N GLY A 608 -22.34 -10.18 -37.31
CA GLY A 608 -22.77 -8.82 -37.66
C GLY A 608 -21.66 -7.79 -37.91
N ARG A 609 -20.41 -8.20 -38.15
CA ARG A 609 -19.27 -7.29 -38.40
C ARG A 609 -18.65 -7.37 -39.79
N GLU A 610 -19.24 -8.14 -40.70
CA GLU A 610 -18.69 -8.34 -42.05
C GLU A 610 -18.69 -7.05 -42.89
N GLY A 611 -19.72 -6.21 -42.72
CA GLY A 611 -19.81 -4.93 -43.43
C GLY A 611 -18.70 -3.96 -43.02
N GLU A 612 -18.48 -3.78 -41.72
CA GLU A 612 -17.40 -2.94 -41.19
C GLU A 612 -16.03 -3.52 -41.54
N LYS A 613 -15.87 -4.85 -41.45
CA LYS A 613 -14.64 -5.54 -41.84
C LYS A 613 -14.29 -5.25 -43.30
N GLU A 614 -15.18 -5.50 -44.26
CA GLU A 614 -14.92 -5.24 -45.69
C GLU A 614 -14.65 -3.75 -45.96
N LYS A 615 -15.38 -2.83 -45.29
CA LYS A 615 -15.11 -1.38 -45.40
C LYS A 615 -13.71 -1.00 -44.92
N LEU A 616 -13.25 -1.57 -43.80
CA LEU A 616 -11.92 -1.31 -43.24
C LEU A 616 -10.81 -2.02 -44.03
N ILE A 617 -11.06 -3.21 -44.59
CA ILE A 617 -10.17 -3.87 -45.54
C ILE A 617 -9.97 -2.98 -46.76
N ASN A 618 -11.05 -2.44 -47.34
CA ASN A 618 -10.93 -1.53 -48.48
C ASN A 618 -10.09 -0.29 -48.12
N LYS A 619 -10.31 0.34 -46.95
CA LYS A 619 -9.46 1.46 -46.49
C LYS A 619 -7.99 1.08 -46.26
N LEU A 620 -7.71 -0.12 -45.73
CA LEU A 620 -6.34 -0.61 -45.58
C LEU A 620 -5.66 -0.85 -46.94
N LEU A 621 -6.44 -1.31 -47.92
CA LEU A 621 -5.96 -1.67 -49.26
C LEU A 621 -6.05 -0.53 -50.29
N GLU A 622 -6.77 0.55 -50.02
CA GLU A 622 -6.85 1.71 -50.89
C GLU A 622 -5.47 2.37 -51.06
N SER A 623 -5.19 2.85 -52.27
CA SER A 623 -3.99 3.61 -52.58
C SER A 623 -4.28 5.09 -52.37
N ASP A 624 -3.85 5.65 -51.24
CA ASP A 624 -3.87 7.09 -51.05
C ASP A 624 -2.93 7.74 -52.08
N GLN A 625 -3.50 8.40 -53.08
CA GLN A 625 -2.73 9.11 -54.11
C GLN A 625 -2.24 10.49 -53.61
N SER A 626 -2.53 10.88 -52.35
CA SER A 626 -2.40 12.26 -51.87
C SER A 626 -1.69 12.48 -50.53
N SER A 627 -1.28 11.44 -49.79
CA SER A 627 -0.60 11.64 -48.49
C SER A 627 0.91 11.86 -48.67
N LYS A 628 1.43 12.98 -48.17
CA LYS A 628 2.89 13.29 -48.14
C LYS A 628 3.68 12.41 -47.16
N GLU A 629 3.01 11.63 -46.30
CA GLU A 629 3.62 10.80 -45.26
C GLU A 629 3.79 9.33 -45.69
N ASN A 630 4.82 8.66 -45.15
CA ASN A 630 5.17 7.27 -45.50
C ASN A 630 4.21 6.22 -44.90
N PHE A 631 3.52 6.55 -43.80
CA PHE A 631 2.50 5.70 -43.18
C PHE A 631 1.19 6.47 -42.95
N SER A 632 0.09 5.75 -42.74
CA SER A 632 -1.17 6.33 -42.30
C SER A 632 -1.81 5.54 -41.16
N ILE A 633 -2.65 6.23 -40.38
CA ILE A 633 -3.31 5.66 -39.20
C ILE A 633 -4.76 5.29 -39.56
N LEU A 634 -5.18 4.10 -39.14
CA LEU A 634 -6.56 3.63 -39.18
C LEU A 634 -7.10 3.49 -37.75
N PRO A 635 -7.83 4.50 -37.26
CA PRO A 635 -8.41 4.44 -35.92
C PRO A 635 -9.67 3.57 -35.88
N ILE A 636 -9.79 2.73 -34.84
CA ILE A 636 -11.00 2.00 -34.47
C ILE A 636 -11.40 2.45 -33.06
N VAL A 637 -12.39 3.33 -32.98
CA VAL A 637 -12.82 3.97 -31.73
C VAL A 637 -14.16 3.42 -31.29
N GLY A 638 -14.36 3.21 -29.98
CA GLY A 638 -15.62 2.71 -29.45
C GLY A 638 -15.55 2.37 -27.97
N MET A 639 -16.72 2.18 -27.35
CA MET A 639 -16.83 1.88 -25.93
C MET A 639 -16.20 0.53 -25.54
N GLY A 640 -15.97 0.30 -24.25
CA GLY A 640 -15.48 -0.99 -23.74
C GLY A 640 -16.41 -2.16 -24.13
N GLY A 641 -15.84 -3.31 -24.49
CA GLY A 641 -16.62 -4.52 -24.80
C GLY A 641 -17.38 -4.52 -26.14
N VAL A 642 -17.31 -3.44 -26.95
CA VAL A 642 -18.02 -3.32 -28.25
C VAL A 642 -17.42 -4.19 -29.37
N GLY A 643 -16.19 -4.71 -29.17
CA GLY A 643 -15.51 -5.61 -30.11
C GLY A 643 -14.40 -4.98 -30.96
N LYS A 644 -13.79 -3.86 -30.51
CA LYS A 644 -12.67 -3.20 -31.22
C LYS A 644 -11.50 -4.15 -31.50
N THR A 645 -10.97 -4.77 -30.45
CA THR A 645 -9.89 -5.77 -30.54
C THR A 645 -10.26 -6.93 -31.44
N THR A 646 -11.52 -7.41 -31.38
CA THR A 646 -12.02 -8.45 -32.28
C THR A 646 -11.99 -8.01 -33.73
N LEU A 647 -12.45 -6.79 -34.03
CA LEU A 647 -12.45 -6.25 -35.39
C LEU A 647 -11.03 -6.02 -35.91
N ALA A 648 -10.14 -5.43 -35.10
CA ALA A 648 -8.73 -5.30 -35.43
C ALA A 648 -8.07 -6.66 -35.70
N ARG A 649 -8.45 -7.71 -34.94
CA ARG A 649 -7.94 -9.07 -35.13
C ARG A 649 -8.42 -9.71 -36.43
N LEU A 650 -9.68 -9.46 -36.81
CA LEU A 650 -10.20 -9.91 -38.11
C LEU A 650 -9.45 -9.26 -39.27
N LEU A 651 -9.14 -7.96 -39.16
CA LEU A 651 -8.34 -7.25 -40.17
C LEU A 651 -6.92 -7.78 -40.22
N TYR A 652 -6.27 -7.92 -39.06
CA TYR A 652 -4.90 -8.38 -38.95
C TYR A 652 -4.71 -9.81 -39.47
N ASN A 653 -5.70 -10.69 -39.26
CA ASN A 653 -5.64 -12.09 -39.72
C ASN A 653 -6.21 -12.34 -41.12
N ASP A 654 -6.79 -11.32 -41.77
CA ASP A 654 -7.33 -11.46 -43.11
C ASP A 654 -6.22 -11.77 -44.13
N THR A 655 -6.48 -12.70 -45.04
CA THR A 655 -5.48 -13.18 -46.01
C THR A 655 -5.12 -12.10 -47.04
N LYS A 656 -6.07 -11.23 -47.43
CA LYS A 656 -5.81 -10.12 -48.36
C LYS A 656 -4.93 -9.05 -47.69
N VAL A 657 -5.13 -8.82 -46.40
CA VAL A 657 -4.35 -7.85 -45.61
C VAL A 657 -2.94 -8.40 -45.36
N LYS A 658 -2.80 -9.62 -44.83
CA LYS A 658 -1.48 -10.25 -44.58
C LYS A 658 -0.63 -10.38 -45.84
N GLY A 659 -1.25 -10.62 -47.00
CA GLY A 659 -0.54 -10.74 -48.27
C GLY A 659 0.08 -9.43 -48.80
N ARG A 660 -0.28 -8.27 -48.24
CA ARG A 660 0.18 -6.96 -48.71
C ARG A 660 1.37 -6.39 -47.96
N PHE A 661 1.52 -6.72 -46.67
CA PHE A 661 2.55 -6.14 -45.82
C PHE A 661 3.68 -7.13 -45.59
N GLU A 662 4.92 -6.67 -45.74
CA GLU A 662 6.11 -7.49 -45.51
C GLU A 662 6.31 -7.80 -44.03
N LEU A 663 5.96 -6.84 -43.16
CA LEU A 663 6.07 -6.95 -41.72
C LEU A 663 4.71 -6.68 -41.07
N CYS A 664 4.31 -7.56 -40.16
CA CYS A 664 3.08 -7.41 -39.39
C CYS A 664 3.41 -7.53 -37.89
N ALA A 665 2.90 -6.62 -37.07
CA ALA A 665 3.05 -6.67 -35.63
C ALA A 665 1.75 -6.31 -34.92
N TRP A 666 1.54 -6.92 -33.75
CA TRP A 666 0.45 -6.61 -32.84
C TRP A 666 1.01 -6.32 -31.46
N VAL A 667 0.68 -5.15 -30.91
CA VAL A 667 1.14 -4.67 -29.61
C VAL A 667 -0.05 -4.17 -28.81
N CYS A 668 -0.24 -4.68 -27.58
CA CYS A 668 -1.21 -4.13 -26.63
C CYS A 668 -0.51 -3.09 -25.75
N VAL A 669 -1.16 -1.97 -25.47
CA VAL A 669 -0.62 -0.87 -24.66
C VAL A 669 -1.31 -0.87 -23.30
N SER A 670 -0.55 -1.01 -22.23
CA SER A 670 -1.08 -0.93 -20.86
C SER A 670 -1.47 0.51 -20.46
N ASP A 671 -2.26 0.64 -19.38
CA ASP A 671 -2.58 1.93 -18.75
C ASP A 671 -1.32 2.77 -18.42
N ASP A 672 -0.18 2.11 -18.15
CA ASP A 672 1.15 2.72 -17.98
C ASP A 672 1.85 2.89 -19.35
N PHE A 673 1.95 4.13 -19.84
CA PHE A 673 2.45 4.47 -21.17
C PHE A 673 3.96 4.74 -21.18
N ASP A 674 4.76 3.68 -21.15
CA ASP A 674 6.23 3.78 -21.28
C ASP A 674 6.67 3.61 -22.75
N ILE A 675 7.15 4.69 -23.36
CA ILE A 675 7.61 4.73 -24.76
C ILE A 675 8.73 3.72 -25.02
N SER A 676 9.67 3.55 -24.09
CA SER A 676 10.79 2.62 -24.23
C SER A 676 10.28 1.19 -24.28
N LYS A 677 9.39 0.84 -23.35
CA LYS A 677 8.75 -0.48 -23.29
C LYS A 677 7.92 -0.78 -24.53
N ILE A 678 7.13 0.18 -25.00
CA ILE A 678 6.29 0.05 -26.20
C ILE A 678 7.18 -0.11 -27.45
N THR A 679 8.16 0.77 -27.65
CA THR A 679 9.10 0.72 -28.79
C THR A 679 9.84 -0.61 -28.83
N LYS A 680 10.27 -1.11 -27.67
CA LYS A 680 10.98 -2.41 -27.54
C LYS A 680 10.06 -3.57 -27.92
N THR A 681 8.79 -3.51 -27.53
CA THR A 681 7.78 -4.52 -27.87
C THR A 681 7.50 -4.54 -29.38
N ILE A 682 7.40 -3.36 -30.01
CA ILE A 682 7.24 -3.21 -31.46
C ILE A 682 8.46 -3.77 -32.20
N TYR A 683 9.67 -3.39 -31.79
CA TYR A 683 10.91 -3.90 -32.38
C TYR A 683 10.95 -5.42 -32.37
N ARG A 684 10.64 -6.05 -31.23
CA ARG A 684 10.64 -7.52 -31.12
C ARG A 684 9.59 -8.15 -32.02
N ALA A 685 8.37 -7.61 -32.05
CA ALA A 685 7.29 -8.14 -32.88
C ALA A 685 7.63 -8.12 -34.38
N LEU A 686 8.36 -7.08 -34.84
CA LEU A 686 8.76 -6.93 -36.24
C LEU A 686 10.08 -7.64 -36.59
N SER A 687 11.01 -7.73 -35.64
CA SER A 687 12.35 -8.30 -35.89
C SER A 687 12.44 -9.79 -35.62
N GLY A 688 11.65 -10.32 -34.68
CA GLY A 688 11.86 -11.65 -34.10
C GLY A 688 13.14 -11.76 -33.27
N GLU A 689 13.90 -10.66 -33.13
CA GLU A 689 15.19 -10.61 -32.46
C GLU A 689 15.05 -9.98 -31.08
N ASN A 690 15.91 -10.42 -30.17
CA ASN A 690 15.93 -9.92 -28.81
C ASN A 690 17.27 -9.26 -28.46
N LYS A 691 17.49 -8.08 -29.06
CA LYS A 691 18.72 -7.29 -28.91
C LYS A 691 18.57 -6.28 -27.76
N GLN A 692 19.64 -6.06 -27.00
CA GLN A 692 19.69 -5.00 -25.98
C GLN A 692 20.14 -3.67 -26.59
N PHE A 693 19.62 -2.59 -26.01
CA PHE A 693 19.89 -1.21 -26.38
C PHE A 693 20.14 -0.45 -25.09
N GLU A 694 21.19 0.39 -25.04
CA GLU A 694 21.55 1.13 -23.83
C GLU A 694 20.55 2.25 -23.51
N ASP A 695 19.92 2.80 -24.56
CA ASP A 695 18.97 3.89 -24.45
C ASP A 695 17.87 3.79 -25.52
N LEU A 696 16.83 4.63 -25.37
CA LEU A 696 15.71 4.71 -26.30
C LEU A 696 16.16 5.09 -27.72
N ASN A 697 17.20 5.90 -27.86
CA ASN A 697 17.67 6.37 -29.16
C ASN A 697 18.28 5.21 -29.97
N GLN A 698 19.13 4.38 -29.36
CA GLN A 698 19.69 3.18 -30.00
C GLN A 698 18.58 2.20 -30.42
N LEU A 699 17.58 2.01 -29.55
CA LEU A 699 16.41 1.17 -29.85
C LEU A 699 15.60 1.72 -31.03
N GLN A 700 15.34 3.03 -31.05
CA GLN A 700 14.60 3.70 -32.11
C GLN A 700 15.35 3.65 -33.45
N VAL A 701 16.67 3.84 -33.45
CA VAL A 701 17.52 3.70 -34.65
C VAL A 701 17.47 2.26 -35.18
N ALA A 702 17.55 1.25 -34.31
CA ALA A 702 17.47 -0.13 -34.75
C ALA A 702 16.08 -0.50 -35.30
N LEU A 703 15.01 0.02 -34.68
CA LEU A 703 13.66 -0.11 -35.21
C LEU A 703 13.53 0.54 -36.58
N GLU A 704 14.04 1.77 -36.73
CA GLU A 704 14.08 2.49 -37.99
C GLU A 704 14.78 1.67 -39.08
N GLU A 705 15.97 1.13 -38.81
CA GLU A 705 16.71 0.26 -39.73
C GLU A 705 15.91 -0.99 -40.14
N LYS A 706 15.17 -1.60 -39.21
CA LYS A 706 14.42 -2.83 -39.50
C LYS A 706 13.25 -2.59 -40.46
N ILE A 707 12.56 -1.46 -40.29
CA ILE A 707 11.39 -1.09 -41.10
C ILE A 707 11.76 -0.28 -42.35
N LYS A 708 13.00 0.22 -42.43
CA LYS A 708 13.46 1.10 -43.50
C LYS A 708 13.17 0.51 -44.87
N GLY A 709 12.38 1.23 -45.67
CA GLY A 709 12.03 0.83 -47.03
C GLY A 709 11.14 -0.42 -47.15
N LYS A 710 10.52 -0.89 -46.06
CA LYS A 710 9.56 -2.02 -46.07
C LYS A 710 8.14 -1.55 -45.77
N GLN A 711 7.15 -2.23 -46.34
CA GLN A 711 5.74 -1.99 -46.00
C GLN A 711 5.37 -2.77 -44.74
N PHE A 712 4.94 -2.07 -43.69
CA PHE A 712 4.52 -2.71 -42.44
C PHE A 712 3.07 -2.41 -42.07
N LEU A 713 2.47 -3.35 -41.34
CA LEU A 713 1.21 -3.21 -40.62
C LEU A 713 1.47 -3.35 -39.12
N LEU A 714 1.15 -2.32 -38.35
CA LEU A 714 1.25 -2.35 -36.89
C LEU A 714 -0.14 -2.17 -36.27
N VAL A 715 -0.55 -3.08 -35.39
CA VAL A 715 -1.72 -2.89 -34.53
C VAL A 715 -1.25 -2.43 -33.16
N VAL A 716 -1.72 -1.28 -32.72
CA VAL A 716 -1.54 -0.74 -31.37
C VAL A 716 -2.90 -0.78 -30.69
N ASP A 717 -3.11 -1.81 -29.86
CA ASP A 717 -4.38 -2.14 -29.23
C ASP A 717 -4.52 -1.45 -27.85
N ASP A 718 -5.72 -0.95 -27.58
CA ASP A 718 -6.19 -0.26 -26.36
C ASP A 718 -5.30 0.92 -25.90
N VAL A 719 -5.07 1.89 -26.78
CA VAL A 719 -4.29 3.10 -26.43
C VAL A 719 -5.08 4.01 -25.49
N TRP A 720 -4.56 4.21 -24.27
CA TRP A 720 -5.16 5.10 -23.24
C TRP A 720 -4.54 6.49 -23.17
N ASN A 721 -3.26 6.63 -23.52
CA ASN A 721 -2.54 7.89 -23.40
C ASN A 721 -3.02 8.93 -24.43
N GLU A 722 -3.24 10.17 -23.98
CA GLU A 722 -3.67 11.30 -24.81
C GLU A 722 -2.58 12.37 -25.01
N ASN A 723 -1.35 12.09 -24.54
CA ASN A 723 -0.20 12.96 -24.71
C ASN A 723 0.32 12.91 -26.16
N TYR A 724 0.31 14.05 -26.82
CA TYR A 724 0.73 14.19 -28.21
C TYR A 724 2.25 14.07 -28.36
N ASP A 725 3.01 14.66 -27.43
CA ASP A 725 4.47 14.70 -27.51
C ASP A 725 5.07 13.30 -27.37
N GLU A 726 4.50 12.48 -26.48
CA GLU A 726 4.90 11.09 -26.29
C GLU A 726 4.56 10.21 -27.51
N TRP A 727 3.40 10.45 -28.13
CA TRP A 727 3.03 9.80 -29.38
C TRP A 727 4.00 10.17 -30.51
N GLU A 728 4.35 11.46 -30.64
CA GLU A 728 5.30 11.93 -31.64
C GLU A 728 6.66 11.23 -31.47
N ILE A 729 7.16 11.12 -30.24
CA ILE A 729 8.40 10.40 -29.95
C ILE A 729 8.30 8.92 -30.36
N LEU A 730 7.18 8.25 -30.07
CA LEU A 730 6.97 6.83 -30.40
C LEU A 730 7.01 6.57 -31.91
N VAL A 731 6.42 7.46 -32.72
CA VAL A 731 6.30 7.24 -34.17
C VAL A 731 7.49 7.71 -35.00
N ARG A 732 8.46 8.41 -34.40
CA ARG A 732 9.68 8.88 -35.09
C ARG A 732 10.35 7.83 -36.00
N PRO A 733 10.57 6.58 -35.56
CA PRO A 733 11.18 5.56 -36.40
C PRO A 733 10.35 5.23 -37.65
N PHE A 734 9.03 5.38 -37.58
CA PHE A 734 8.10 5.02 -38.65
C PHE A 734 8.18 5.95 -39.86
N HIS A 735 8.79 7.13 -39.75
CA HIS A 735 8.96 8.02 -40.91
C HIS A 735 9.90 7.45 -41.97
N SER A 736 10.72 6.44 -41.67
CA SER A 736 11.65 5.81 -42.64
C SER A 736 11.08 4.57 -43.34
N CYS A 737 9.82 4.19 -43.07
CA CYS A 737 9.19 3.03 -43.70
C CYS A 737 8.88 3.24 -45.19
N ALA A 738 8.53 2.17 -45.91
CA ALA A 738 8.03 2.32 -47.27
C ALA A 738 6.66 3.02 -47.28
N PRO A 739 6.37 3.83 -48.31
CA PRO A 739 5.04 4.38 -48.54
C PRO A 739 3.98 3.29 -48.52
N LYS A 740 2.79 3.65 -48.00
CA LYS A 740 1.61 2.77 -47.81
C LYS A 740 1.68 1.84 -46.60
N SER A 741 2.61 2.07 -45.67
CA SER A 741 2.57 1.40 -44.37
C SER A 741 1.35 1.86 -43.56
N ARG A 742 0.82 0.99 -42.69
CA ARG A 742 -0.44 1.24 -41.97
C ARG A 742 -0.28 0.97 -40.48
N ILE A 743 -0.86 1.84 -39.65
CA ILE A 743 -0.97 1.65 -38.20
C ILE A 743 -2.45 1.58 -37.83
N ILE A 744 -2.92 0.46 -37.27
CA ILE A 744 -4.26 0.34 -36.71
C ILE A 744 -4.18 0.72 -35.23
N ILE A 745 -4.97 1.69 -34.80
CA ILE A 745 -5.07 2.08 -33.39
C ILE A 745 -6.46 1.71 -32.90
N THR A 746 -6.56 0.94 -31.82
CA THR A 746 -7.83 0.78 -31.11
C THR A 746 -7.80 1.62 -29.82
N THR A 747 -8.89 2.34 -29.54
CA THR A 747 -8.96 3.18 -28.34
C THR A 747 -10.41 3.46 -27.93
N ARG A 748 -10.59 3.86 -26.67
CA ARG A 748 -11.83 4.42 -26.12
C ARG A 748 -11.80 5.95 -26.07
N LYS A 749 -10.63 6.55 -26.31
CA LYS A 749 -10.31 7.96 -26.12
C LYS A 749 -10.08 8.64 -27.46
N GLU A 750 -10.69 9.80 -27.65
CA GLU A 750 -10.66 10.51 -28.94
C GLU A 750 -9.63 11.65 -28.97
N GLN A 751 -9.15 12.16 -27.84
CA GLN A 751 -8.40 13.42 -27.85
C GLN A 751 -7.09 13.29 -28.62
N LEU A 752 -6.37 12.18 -28.48
CA LEU A 752 -5.15 11.93 -29.26
C LEU A 752 -5.44 11.96 -30.77
N LEU A 753 -6.50 11.27 -31.19
CA LEU A 753 -6.89 11.19 -32.60
C LEU A 753 -7.33 12.55 -33.16
N LYS A 754 -8.04 13.37 -32.37
CA LYS A 754 -8.38 14.75 -32.75
C LYS A 754 -7.13 15.61 -32.96
N LYS A 755 -6.14 15.51 -32.06
CA LYS A 755 -4.83 16.19 -32.23
C LYS A 755 -4.07 15.71 -33.46
N LEU A 756 -4.29 14.47 -33.89
CA LEU A 756 -3.73 13.90 -35.13
C LEU A 756 -4.52 14.27 -36.40
N GLY A 757 -5.52 15.16 -36.31
CA GLY A 757 -6.29 15.65 -37.45
C GLY A 757 -7.47 14.77 -37.86
N PHE A 758 -7.90 13.83 -37.00
CA PHE A 758 -9.12 13.05 -37.21
C PHE A 758 -10.33 13.77 -36.60
N ASP A 759 -10.86 14.77 -37.30
CA ASP A 759 -12.00 15.59 -36.83
C ASP A 759 -13.35 14.85 -36.86
N HIS A 760 -13.47 13.82 -37.71
CA HIS A 760 -14.70 13.02 -37.89
C HIS A 760 -14.41 11.52 -37.80
N LEU A 761 -14.37 11.00 -36.57
CA LEU A 761 -14.16 9.58 -36.29
C LEU A 761 -15.49 8.81 -36.37
N GLY A 762 -15.51 7.74 -37.15
CA GLY A 762 -16.61 6.77 -37.10
C GLY A 762 -16.45 5.88 -35.88
N HIS A 763 -17.40 5.94 -34.94
CA HIS A 763 -17.43 5.04 -33.80
C HIS A 763 -17.91 3.66 -34.22
N LEU A 764 -17.25 2.63 -33.70
CA LEU A 764 -17.74 1.27 -33.79
C LEU A 764 -19.00 1.17 -32.93
N GLU A 765 -20.15 1.13 -33.60
CA GLU A 765 -21.46 1.03 -32.97
C GLU A 765 -21.67 -0.33 -32.31
N SER A 766 -22.58 -0.40 -31.34
CA SER A 766 -23.08 -1.67 -30.81
C SER A 766 -23.71 -2.54 -31.91
N LEU A 767 -23.83 -3.84 -31.65
CA LEU A 767 -24.50 -4.73 -32.61
C LEU A 767 -25.96 -4.30 -32.80
N SER A 768 -26.46 -4.47 -34.03
CA SER A 768 -27.88 -4.30 -34.31
C SER A 768 -28.70 -5.26 -33.44
N ASN A 769 -29.97 -4.94 -33.15
CA ASN A 769 -30.82 -5.86 -32.39
C ASN A 769 -30.90 -7.26 -33.02
N LYS A 770 -30.84 -7.35 -34.36
CA LYS A 770 -30.84 -8.62 -35.07
C LYS A 770 -29.54 -9.40 -34.81
N ASP A 771 -28.40 -8.76 -35.01
CA ASP A 771 -27.09 -9.41 -34.83
C ASP A 771 -26.81 -9.72 -33.36
N GLY A 772 -27.23 -8.83 -32.45
CA GLY A 772 -27.17 -9.05 -31.01
C GLY A 772 -28.04 -10.21 -30.56
N LEU A 773 -29.23 -10.37 -31.15
CA LEU A 773 -30.10 -11.52 -30.88
C LEU A 773 -29.50 -12.82 -31.42
N SER A 774 -28.90 -12.81 -32.62
CA SER A 774 -28.17 -13.97 -33.15
C SER A 774 -26.96 -14.34 -32.28
N LEU A 775 -26.19 -13.35 -31.82
CA LEU A 775 -25.06 -13.60 -30.92
C LEU A 775 -25.53 -14.16 -29.56
N LEU A 776 -26.65 -13.68 -29.03
CA LEU A 776 -27.25 -14.21 -27.82
C LEU A 776 -27.74 -15.65 -28.02
N ALA A 777 -28.42 -15.93 -29.15
CA ALA A 777 -28.89 -17.28 -29.50
C ALA A 777 -27.72 -18.27 -29.56
N LEU A 778 -26.62 -17.85 -30.19
CA LEU A 778 -25.43 -18.68 -30.32
C LEU A 778 -24.89 -19.08 -28.94
N HIS A 779 -24.74 -18.12 -28.04
CA HIS A 779 -24.14 -18.39 -26.73
C HIS A 779 -25.10 -18.98 -25.69
N ALA A 780 -26.40 -18.71 -25.80
CA ALA A 780 -27.41 -19.25 -24.88
C ALA A 780 -27.95 -20.61 -25.30
N LEU A 781 -28.11 -20.84 -26.62
CA LEU A 781 -28.82 -22.00 -27.15
C LEU A 781 -27.94 -22.86 -28.08
N GLY A 782 -26.79 -22.37 -28.52
CA GLY A 782 -25.93 -23.07 -29.48
C GLY A 782 -26.50 -23.10 -30.90
N VAL A 783 -27.37 -22.14 -31.23
CA VAL A 783 -28.02 -22.00 -32.54
C VAL A 783 -27.86 -20.58 -33.07
N ASP A 784 -27.99 -20.39 -34.38
CA ASP A 784 -27.79 -19.13 -35.09
C ASP A 784 -28.91 -18.09 -34.85
N ASN A 785 -30.10 -18.54 -34.46
CA ASN A 785 -31.27 -17.71 -34.22
C ASN A 785 -32.28 -18.38 -33.26
N PHE A 786 -33.36 -17.66 -32.92
CA PHE A 786 -34.43 -18.15 -32.03
C PHE A 786 -35.60 -18.81 -32.77
N ASP A 787 -35.49 -19.15 -34.06
CA ASP A 787 -36.63 -19.66 -34.83
C ASP A 787 -37.07 -21.05 -34.34
N SER A 788 -36.14 -21.84 -33.80
CA SER A 788 -36.42 -23.11 -33.10
C SER A 788 -36.89 -22.91 -31.64
N HIS A 789 -36.90 -21.68 -31.12
CA HIS A 789 -37.16 -21.33 -29.71
C HIS A 789 -38.06 -20.08 -29.60
N LEU A 790 -39.20 -20.09 -30.29
CA LEU A 790 -40.08 -18.92 -30.42
C LEU A 790 -40.58 -18.36 -29.08
N ALA A 791 -40.79 -19.18 -28.06
CA ALA A 791 -41.21 -18.73 -26.72
C ALA A 791 -40.13 -17.89 -26.01
N LEU A 792 -38.85 -18.17 -26.26
CA LEU A 792 -37.72 -17.44 -25.66
C LEU A 792 -37.35 -16.18 -26.47
N LYS A 793 -37.81 -16.06 -27.71
CA LYS A 793 -37.47 -14.94 -28.61
C LYS A 793 -37.81 -13.56 -28.05
N PRO A 794 -39.01 -13.31 -27.45
CA PRO A 794 -39.33 -12.01 -26.85
C PRO A 794 -38.42 -11.68 -25.66
N LYS A 795 -38.09 -12.68 -24.84
CA LYS A 795 -37.18 -12.55 -23.70
C LYS A 795 -35.76 -12.23 -24.17
N GLY A 796 -35.27 -12.96 -25.18
CA GLY A 796 -34.00 -12.70 -25.83
C GLY A 796 -33.90 -11.27 -26.36
N GLN A 797 -34.94 -10.76 -27.01
CA GLN A 797 -35.00 -9.37 -27.48
C GLN A 797 -34.92 -8.37 -26.33
N ALA A 798 -35.65 -8.61 -25.23
CA ALA A 798 -35.61 -7.75 -24.05
C ALA A 798 -34.21 -7.73 -23.40
N ILE A 799 -33.56 -8.89 -23.29
CA ILE A 799 -32.20 -9.03 -22.77
C ILE A 799 -31.18 -8.30 -23.66
N VAL A 800 -31.29 -8.42 -25.00
CA VAL A 800 -30.44 -7.68 -25.95
C VAL A 800 -30.59 -6.18 -25.75
N GLY A 801 -31.84 -5.72 -25.55
CA GLY A 801 -32.14 -4.33 -25.22
C GLY A 801 -31.45 -3.86 -23.94
N LYS A 802 -31.54 -4.64 -22.85
CA LYS A 802 -30.85 -4.33 -21.57
C LYS A 802 -29.33 -4.35 -21.68
N CYS A 803 -28.77 -5.19 -22.57
CA CYS A 803 -27.33 -5.24 -22.82
C CYS A 803 -26.83 -4.12 -23.77
N GLY A 804 -27.72 -3.31 -24.33
CA GLY A 804 -27.36 -2.23 -25.27
C GLY A 804 -26.62 -2.71 -26.52
N GLY A 805 -26.83 -3.97 -26.94
CA GLY A 805 -26.14 -4.58 -28.08
C GLY A 805 -24.63 -4.80 -27.91
N LEU A 806 -24.09 -4.72 -26.68
CA LEU A 806 -22.66 -4.91 -26.41
C LEU A 806 -22.27 -6.41 -26.51
N PRO A 807 -21.35 -6.81 -27.41
CA PRO A 807 -20.98 -8.20 -27.60
C PRO A 807 -20.49 -8.90 -26.33
N LEU A 808 -19.64 -8.26 -25.51
CA LEU A 808 -19.14 -8.89 -24.28
C LEU A 808 -20.27 -9.18 -23.28
N ALA A 809 -21.21 -8.24 -23.14
CA ALA A 809 -22.38 -8.39 -22.27
C ALA A 809 -23.30 -9.52 -22.75
N LEU A 810 -23.58 -9.55 -24.06
CA LEU A 810 -24.38 -10.59 -24.69
C LEU A 810 -23.74 -11.97 -24.58
N LYS A 811 -22.41 -12.06 -24.71
CA LYS A 811 -21.65 -13.29 -24.48
C LYS A 811 -21.77 -13.75 -23.03
N ALA A 812 -21.53 -12.88 -22.06
CA ALA A 812 -21.58 -13.22 -20.64
C ALA A 812 -22.98 -13.68 -20.20
N ILE A 813 -24.03 -12.98 -20.64
CA ILE A 813 -25.42 -13.35 -20.32
C ILE A 813 -25.86 -14.58 -21.11
N GLY A 814 -25.53 -14.67 -22.39
CA GLY A 814 -25.84 -15.85 -23.19
C GLY A 814 -25.27 -17.11 -22.57
N ARG A 815 -24.00 -17.09 -22.16
CA ARG A 815 -23.37 -18.25 -21.51
C ARG A 815 -23.92 -18.55 -20.12
N LEU A 816 -24.40 -17.54 -19.38
CA LEU A 816 -25.19 -17.75 -18.15
C LEU A 816 -26.49 -18.51 -18.46
N LEU A 817 -27.22 -18.05 -19.48
CA LEU A 817 -28.51 -18.60 -19.89
C LEU A 817 -28.39 -20.00 -20.49
N ARG A 818 -27.21 -20.39 -21.00
CA ARG A 818 -26.94 -21.76 -21.47
C ARG A 818 -27.20 -22.83 -20.41
N THR A 819 -27.10 -22.47 -19.14
CA THR A 819 -27.38 -23.37 -18.02
C THR A 819 -28.85 -23.34 -17.56
N LYS A 820 -29.68 -22.46 -18.14
CA LYS A 820 -31.07 -22.19 -17.77
C LYS A 820 -32.00 -22.79 -18.84
N ILE A 821 -32.71 -23.85 -18.47
CA ILE A 821 -33.50 -24.66 -19.41
C ILE A 821 -34.95 -24.13 -19.49
N ASN A 822 -35.45 -23.52 -18.42
CA ASN A 822 -36.85 -23.13 -18.32
C ASN A 822 -37.05 -21.66 -18.69
N GLU A 823 -38.26 -21.34 -19.15
CA GLU A 823 -38.65 -19.97 -19.48
C GLU A 823 -38.66 -19.05 -18.22
N GLU A 824 -39.10 -19.58 -17.08
CA GLU A 824 -39.06 -18.88 -15.77
C GLU A 824 -37.64 -18.44 -15.40
N ASP A 825 -36.62 -19.27 -15.67
CA ASP A 825 -35.24 -18.94 -15.37
C ASP A 825 -34.75 -17.72 -16.20
N TRP A 826 -35.28 -17.54 -17.42
CA TRP A 826 -35.00 -16.36 -18.24
C TRP A 826 -35.72 -15.13 -17.72
N ASP A 827 -36.94 -15.29 -17.17
CA ASP A 827 -37.67 -14.20 -16.51
C ASP A 827 -36.95 -13.72 -15.24
N ASP A 828 -36.37 -14.62 -14.45
CA ASP A 828 -35.56 -14.27 -13.26
C ASP A 828 -34.36 -13.39 -13.65
N VAL A 829 -33.64 -13.77 -14.71
CA VAL A 829 -32.50 -13.00 -15.21
C VAL A 829 -32.96 -11.66 -15.77
N LEU A 830 -34.05 -11.64 -16.54
CA LEU A 830 -34.57 -10.41 -17.14
C LEU A 830 -35.08 -9.43 -16.08
N ASN A 831 -35.73 -9.91 -15.03
CA ASN A 831 -36.38 -9.06 -14.01
C ASN A 831 -35.49 -8.76 -12.80
N SER A 832 -34.22 -9.18 -12.83
CA SER A 832 -33.27 -8.90 -11.75
C SER A 832 -33.10 -7.40 -11.49
N GLU A 833 -33.09 -7.02 -10.21
CA GLU A 833 -32.88 -5.65 -9.73
C GLU A 833 -31.49 -5.09 -10.13
N ILE A 834 -30.53 -5.97 -10.46
CA ILE A 834 -29.16 -5.59 -10.83
C ILE A 834 -29.10 -4.77 -12.11
N TRP A 835 -30.08 -4.93 -12.99
CA TRP A 835 -30.20 -4.12 -14.20
C TRP A 835 -30.44 -2.63 -13.90
N ASN A 836 -30.98 -2.31 -12.72
CA ASN A 836 -31.42 -0.96 -12.35
C ASN A 836 -30.43 -0.25 -11.39
N LEU A 837 -29.30 -0.88 -11.06
CA LEU A 837 -28.30 -0.28 -10.19
C LEU A 837 -27.56 0.85 -10.91
N GLU A 838 -27.78 2.10 -10.50
CA GLU A 838 -27.02 3.26 -10.97
C GLU A 838 -25.56 3.15 -10.50
N ASN A 839 -24.67 2.73 -11.40
CA ASN A 839 -23.26 2.60 -11.07
C ASN A 839 -22.49 3.84 -11.52
N GLY A 840 -21.78 4.48 -10.58
CA GLY A 840 -20.70 5.43 -10.87
C GLY A 840 -19.43 4.78 -11.45
N ASN A 841 -19.49 3.50 -11.83
CA ASN A 841 -18.39 2.69 -12.38
C ASN A 841 -18.75 2.14 -13.76
N GLU A 842 -17.78 2.14 -14.69
CA GLU A 842 -17.86 1.63 -16.08
C GLU A 842 -18.19 0.11 -16.20
N ILE A 843 -18.54 -0.58 -15.11
CA ILE A 843 -18.82 -2.02 -15.08
C ILE A 843 -20.24 -2.30 -15.59
N VAL A 844 -20.33 -3.08 -16.67
CA VAL A 844 -21.60 -3.43 -17.31
C VAL A 844 -22.44 -4.36 -16.41
N PRO A 845 -23.70 -4.04 -16.07
CA PRO A 845 -24.57 -4.84 -15.19
C PRO A 845 -24.69 -6.32 -15.61
N ALA A 846 -24.63 -6.58 -16.91
CA ALA A 846 -24.62 -7.92 -17.49
C ALA A 846 -23.47 -8.82 -16.96
N LEU A 847 -22.27 -8.25 -16.77
CA LEU A 847 -21.12 -9.00 -16.25
C LEU A 847 -21.32 -9.36 -14.78
N ARG A 848 -21.91 -8.44 -14.02
CA ARG A 848 -22.25 -8.65 -12.61
C ARG A 848 -23.27 -9.77 -12.42
N LEU A 849 -24.29 -9.83 -13.27
CA LEU A 849 -25.25 -10.93 -13.29
C LEU A 849 -24.58 -12.27 -13.57
N SER A 850 -23.67 -12.30 -14.56
CA SER A 850 -22.87 -13.50 -14.86
C SER A 850 -22.06 -13.98 -13.65
N TYR A 851 -21.49 -13.04 -12.88
CA TYR A 851 -20.74 -13.34 -11.64
C TYR A 851 -21.65 -13.80 -10.50
N GLN A 852 -22.82 -13.19 -10.32
CA GLN A 852 -23.73 -13.59 -9.25
C GLN A 852 -24.28 -15.00 -9.39
N ASP A 853 -24.43 -15.52 -10.61
CA ASP A 853 -24.85 -16.90 -10.86
C ASP A 853 -23.73 -17.93 -10.59
N LEU A 854 -22.48 -17.50 -10.40
CA LEU A 854 -21.40 -18.40 -10.01
C LEU A 854 -21.61 -18.97 -8.61
N SER A 855 -21.13 -20.20 -8.39
CA SER A 855 -21.05 -20.78 -7.05
C SER A 855 -20.09 -20.00 -6.15
N ALA A 856 -20.27 -20.10 -4.82
CA ALA A 856 -19.42 -19.43 -3.83
C ALA A 856 -17.92 -19.70 -4.06
N ASN A 857 -17.56 -20.94 -4.37
CA ASN A 857 -16.18 -21.32 -4.65
C ASN A 857 -15.65 -20.63 -5.92
N LEU A 858 -16.40 -20.64 -7.03
CA LEU A 858 -15.98 -19.98 -8.27
C LEU A 858 -15.84 -18.46 -8.10
N LYS A 859 -16.70 -17.85 -7.28
CA LYS A 859 -16.61 -16.42 -6.92
C LYS A 859 -15.31 -16.10 -6.19
N GLN A 860 -14.96 -16.91 -5.18
CA GLN A 860 -13.70 -16.76 -4.44
C GLN A 860 -12.47 -16.93 -5.35
N LEU A 861 -12.48 -17.93 -6.25
CA LEU A 861 -11.41 -18.17 -7.21
C LEU A 861 -11.23 -17.00 -8.19
N PHE A 862 -12.34 -16.44 -8.68
CA PHE A 862 -12.32 -15.27 -9.57
C PHE A 862 -11.86 -13.99 -8.85
N ALA A 863 -12.30 -13.77 -7.60
CA ALA A 863 -11.85 -12.63 -6.80
C ALA A 863 -10.32 -12.66 -6.58
N TYR A 864 -9.72 -13.85 -6.42
CA TYR A 864 -8.27 -14.01 -6.33
C TYR A 864 -7.53 -13.51 -7.58
N CYS A 865 -8.13 -13.64 -8.76
CA CYS A 865 -7.54 -13.16 -10.01
C CYS A 865 -7.45 -11.62 -10.10
N SER A 866 -8.06 -10.87 -9.15
CA SER A 866 -7.86 -9.41 -9.03
C SER A 866 -6.40 -9.00 -8.80
N LEU A 867 -5.59 -9.93 -8.29
CA LEU A 867 -4.15 -9.75 -8.10
C LEU A 867 -3.39 -9.66 -9.42
N PHE A 868 -3.99 -10.10 -10.53
CA PHE A 868 -3.38 -9.97 -11.85
C PHE A 868 -3.72 -8.60 -12.45
N PRO A 869 -2.71 -7.88 -12.99
CA PRO A 869 -2.95 -6.63 -13.70
C PRO A 869 -3.72 -6.87 -15.00
N LYS A 870 -4.23 -5.78 -15.60
CA LYS A 870 -4.81 -5.85 -16.94
C LYS A 870 -3.77 -6.37 -17.94
N ASP A 871 -4.24 -7.08 -18.95
CA ASP A 871 -3.41 -7.76 -19.96
C ASP A 871 -2.40 -8.80 -19.44
N PHE A 872 -2.48 -9.20 -18.17
CA PHE A 872 -1.60 -10.23 -17.64
C PHE A 872 -1.88 -11.57 -18.33
N LEU A 873 -0.84 -12.12 -18.95
CA LEU A 873 -0.85 -13.46 -19.52
C LEU A 873 -0.53 -14.45 -18.42
N PHE A 874 -1.43 -15.40 -18.19
CA PHE A 874 -1.23 -16.46 -17.20
C PHE A 874 -1.42 -17.83 -17.80
N ASP A 875 -0.66 -18.78 -17.27
CA ASP A 875 -0.81 -20.20 -17.53
C ASP A 875 -1.90 -20.80 -16.63
N LYS A 876 -2.59 -21.83 -17.14
CA LYS A 876 -3.67 -22.51 -16.42
C LYS A 876 -3.16 -23.25 -15.18
N GLU A 877 -2.05 -23.96 -15.31
CA GLU A 877 -1.49 -24.77 -14.21
C GLU A 877 -0.99 -23.85 -13.09
N ASP A 878 -0.30 -22.76 -13.41
CA ASP A 878 0.17 -21.79 -12.42
C ASP A 878 -0.99 -21.22 -11.57
N LEU A 879 -2.10 -20.84 -12.20
CA LEU A 879 -3.28 -20.33 -11.48
C LEU A 879 -3.93 -21.41 -10.59
N VAL A 880 -4.03 -22.65 -11.07
CA VAL A 880 -4.56 -23.75 -10.27
C VAL A 880 -3.68 -24.04 -9.06
N LEU A 881 -2.36 -24.00 -9.21
CA LEU A 881 -1.42 -24.18 -8.10
C LEU A 881 -1.53 -23.06 -7.05
N LEU A 882 -1.79 -21.82 -7.47
CA LEU A 882 -2.06 -20.71 -6.54
C LEU A 882 -3.36 -20.92 -5.76
N TRP A 883 -4.45 -21.33 -6.43
CA TRP A 883 -5.73 -21.64 -5.78
C TRP A 883 -5.61 -22.82 -4.80
N MET A 884 -4.81 -23.84 -5.14
CA MET A 884 -4.48 -24.94 -4.23
C MET A 884 -3.74 -24.45 -2.98
N ALA A 885 -2.73 -23.60 -3.17
CA ALA A 885 -1.90 -23.10 -2.08
C ALA A 885 -2.69 -22.26 -1.07
N GLU A 886 -3.65 -21.45 -1.52
CA GLU A 886 -4.55 -20.73 -0.62
C GLU A 886 -5.50 -21.67 0.16
N GLY A 887 -5.82 -22.83 -0.43
CA GLY A 887 -6.72 -23.83 0.14
C GLY A 887 -8.16 -23.72 -0.34
N TYR A 888 -8.40 -23.02 -1.45
CA TYR A 888 -9.75 -22.82 -2.01
C TYR A 888 -10.34 -24.08 -2.67
N LEU A 889 -9.52 -25.12 -2.88
CA LEU A 889 -9.94 -26.38 -3.51
C LEU A 889 -10.21 -27.51 -2.51
N ASN A 890 -10.20 -27.25 -1.20
CA ASN A 890 -10.27 -28.31 -0.18
C ASN A 890 -11.62 -29.03 -0.09
N GLN A 891 -12.71 -28.42 -0.58
CA GLN A 891 -14.07 -29.00 -0.58
C GLN A 891 -14.28 -30.01 -1.72
N SER A 892 -13.43 -31.03 -1.83
CA SER A 892 -13.48 -31.98 -2.94
C SER A 892 -14.63 -32.99 -2.75
N PRO A 893 -15.68 -32.98 -3.60
CA PRO A 893 -16.71 -33.99 -3.53
C PRO A 893 -16.10 -35.34 -3.95
N LYS A 894 -16.07 -36.31 -3.04
CA LYS A 894 -15.74 -37.73 -3.31
C LYS A 894 -14.25 -38.02 -3.57
N ASN A 895 -13.33 -37.42 -2.82
CA ASN A 895 -11.87 -37.71 -2.90
C ASN A 895 -11.24 -37.46 -4.30
N LYS A 896 -11.82 -36.57 -5.09
CA LYS A 896 -11.26 -36.15 -6.38
C LYS A 896 -9.91 -35.44 -6.16
N PRO A 897 -8.86 -35.67 -6.99
CA PRO A 897 -7.61 -34.92 -6.92
C PRO A 897 -7.86 -33.41 -6.99
N LEU A 898 -7.07 -32.63 -6.23
CA LEU A 898 -7.24 -31.17 -6.12
C LEU A 898 -6.95 -30.48 -7.46
N GLU A 899 -5.97 -30.99 -8.19
CA GLU A 899 -5.54 -30.53 -9.51
C GLU A 899 -6.70 -30.64 -10.51
N GLU A 900 -7.36 -31.80 -10.55
CA GLU A 900 -8.50 -32.06 -11.44
C GLU A 900 -9.73 -31.21 -11.08
N LEU A 901 -9.95 -30.95 -9.78
CA LEU A 901 -11.00 -30.03 -9.33
C LEU A 901 -10.69 -28.58 -9.73
N GLY A 902 -9.43 -28.16 -9.60
CA GLY A 902 -8.96 -26.85 -10.03
C GLY A 902 -9.11 -26.64 -11.53
N HIS A 903 -8.76 -27.66 -12.33
CA HIS A 903 -8.99 -27.65 -13.78
C HIS A 903 -10.47 -27.54 -14.11
N GLU A 904 -11.35 -28.28 -13.43
CA GLU A 904 -12.79 -28.19 -13.64
C GLU A 904 -13.33 -26.78 -13.34
N TYR A 905 -12.88 -26.15 -12.25
CA TYR A 905 -13.27 -24.78 -11.92
C TYR A 905 -12.72 -23.75 -12.91
N PHE A 906 -11.48 -23.94 -13.38
CA PHE A 906 -10.90 -23.12 -14.44
C PHE A 906 -11.75 -23.21 -15.71
N GLU A 907 -12.09 -24.42 -16.16
CA GLU A 907 -12.90 -24.63 -17.36
C GLU A 907 -14.29 -24.01 -17.22
N LYS A 908 -14.90 -23.99 -16.02
CA LYS A 908 -16.18 -23.30 -15.78
C LYS A 908 -16.07 -21.77 -15.91
N LEU A 909 -14.98 -21.17 -15.43
CA LEU A 909 -14.74 -19.73 -15.60
C LEU A 909 -14.46 -19.38 -17.06
N LEU A 910 -13.65 -20.21 -17.75
CA LEU A 910 -13.38 -20.08 -19.18
C LEU A 910 -14.66 -20.26 -20.01
N SER A 911 -15.48 -21.27 -19.70
CA SER A 911 -16.74 -21.54 -20.39
C SER A 911 -17.71 -20.38 -20.18
N ARG A 912 -17.68 -19.66 -19.06
CA ARG A 912 -18.50 -18.46 -18.83
C ARG A 912 -17.89 -17.13 -19.34
N SER A 913 -16.78 -17.17 -20.08
CA SER A 913 -16.07 -16.00 -20.63
C SER A 913 -15.38 -15.09 -19.61
N PHE A 914 -15.18 -15.57 -18.38
CA PHE A 914 -14.39 -14.82 -17.38
C PHE A 914 -12.91 -14.79 -17.77
N PHE A 915 -12.45 -15.82 -18.47
CA PHE A 915 -11.13 -15.89 -19.11
C PHE A 915 -11.27 -16.01 -20.63
N GLN A 916 -10.21 -15.64 -21.34
CA GLN A 916 -10.10 -15.74 -22.79
C GLN A 916 -8.72 -16.28 -23.18
N TYR A 917 -8.63 -16.96 -24.32
CA TYR A 917 -7.32 -17.33 -24.88
C TYR A 917 -6.54 -16.08 -25.29
N ALA A 918 -5.23 -16.09 -25.06
CA ALA A 918 -4.37 -14.98 -25.47
C ALA A 918 -4.36 -14.83 -27.00
N PRO A 919 -4.19 -13.61 -27.54
CA PRO A 919 -4.32 -13.34 -28.99
C PRO A 919 -3.34 -14.12 -29.87
N ASN A 920 -2.11 -14.34 -29.37
CA ASN A 920 -0.96 -14.82 -30.16
C ASN A 920 -0.45 -16.20 -29.72
N ASP A 921 -0.87 -16.69 -28.55
CA ASP A 921 -0.44 -17.98 -28.02
C ASP A 921 -1.62 -18.64 -27.28
N LYS A 922 -2.12 -19.75 -27.83
CA LYS A 922 -3.28 -20.46 -27.27
C LYS A 922 -2.94 -21.23 -25.98
N SER A 923 -1.66 -21.33 -25.63
CA SER A 923 -1.23 -21.92 -24.36
C SER A 923 -1.46 -20.97 -23.17
N PHE A 924 -1.61 -19.66 -23.43
CA PHE A 924 -1.85 -18.65 -22.39
C PHE A 924 -3.28 -18.13 -22.40
N PHE A 925 -3.69 -17.63 -21.24
CA PHE A 925 -4.99 -17.02 -21.01
C PHE A 925 -4.84 -15.57 -20.56
N VAL A 926 -5.88 -14.78 -20.80
CA VAL A 926 -5.99 -13.38 -20.40
C VAL A 926 -7.39 -13.11 -19.86
N MET A 927 -7.49 -12.17 -18.91
CA MET A 927 -8.76 -11.65 -18.43
C MET A 927 -9.04 -10.33 -19.14
N HIS A 928 -10.21 -10.19 -19.76
CA HIS A 928 -10.63 -8.94 -20.39
C HIS A 928 -10.71 -7.81 -19.35
N ASP A 929 -10.36 -6.57 -19.68
CA ASP A 929 -10.28 -5.47 -18.70
C ASP A 929 -11.56 -5.26 -17.90
N LEU A 930 -12.73 -5.25 -18.55
CA LEU A 930 -14.02 -5.17 -17.83
C LEU A 930 -14.25 -6.34 -16.85
N MET A 931 -13.72 -7.54 -17.12
CA MET A 931 -13.71 -8.64 -16.16
C MET A 931 -12.65 -8.42 -15.07
N ASN A 932 -11.50 -7.83 -15.39
CA ASN A 932 -10.48 -7.45 -14.40
C ASN A 932 -11.01 -6.38 -13.43
N ASP A 933 -11.72 -5.39 -13.95
CA ASP A 933 -12.39 -4.35 -13.16
C ASP A 933 -13.47 -4.96 -12.28
N LEU A 934 -14.24 -5.93 -12.79
CA LEU A 934 -15.18 -6.72 -11.99
C LEU A 934 -14.46 -7.54 -10.91
N ALA A 935 -13.35 -8.21 -11.23
CA ALA A 935 -12.55 -8.97 -10.26
C ALA A 935 -12.03 -8.07 -9.13
N LYS A 936 -11.48 -6.90 -9.49
CA LYS A 936 -11.01 -5.87 -8.55
C LYS A 936 -12.15 -5.33 -7.69
N PHE A 937 -13.33 -5.12 -8.28
CA PHE A 937 -14.53 -4.69 -7.58
C PHE A 937 -14.99 -5.73 -6.55
N VAL A 938 -15.08 -7.01 -6.91
CA VAL A 938 -15.59 -8.08 -6.02
C VAL A 938 -14.57 -8.53 -4.97
N ALA A 939 -13.28 -8.27 -5.19
CA ALA A 939 -12.21 -8.60 -4.26
C ALA A 939 -12.26 -7.75 -2.97
N GLY A 940 -12.85 -6.55 -3.05
CA GLY A 940 -13.09 -5.69 -1.89
C GLY A 940 -11.79 -5.32 -1.14
N GLU A 941 -11.85 -5.28 0.19
CA GLU A 941 -10.74 -4.82 1.02
C GLU A 941 -9.70 -5.89 1.42
N TYR A 942 -9.82 -7.11 0.89
CA TYR A 942 -8.94 -8.24 1.24
C TYR A 942 -7.75 -8.41 0.31
N PHE A 943 -7.87 -7.90 -0.91
CA PHE A 943 -6.88 -8.05 -1.97
C PHE A 943 -6.28 -6.70 -2.31
N LEU A 944 -4.96 -6.67 -2.51
CA LEU A 944 -4.25 -5.46 -2.91
C LEU A 944 -3.36 -5.76 -4.11
N ARG A 945 -3.64 -5.10 -5.24
CA ARG A 945 -2.71 -5.00 -6.35
C ARG A 945 -1.95 -3.67 -6.22
N PHE A 946 -0.67 -3.74 -5.89
CA PHE A 946 0.15 -2.57 -5.60
C PHE A 946 0.83 -2.04 -6.86
N GLU A 947 0.36 -0.89 -7.37
CA GLU A 947 0.72 -0.35 -8.69
C GLU A 947 1.63 0.90 -8.66
N ASN A 948 1.60 1.78 -7.63
CA ASN A 948 2.67 2.72 -7.21
C ASN A 948 2.19 3.73 -6.12
N GLN A 949 3.14 4.46 -5.51
CA GLN A 949 3.09 5.19 -4.23
C GLN A 949 1.83 6.03 -3.94
N THR A 950 1.18 5.77 -2.80
CA THR A 950 0.37 6.75 -2.06
C THR A 950 0.71 6.68 -0.57
N GLU A 951 1.05 7.83 0.03
CA GLU A 951 1.51 8.01 1.42
C GLU A 951 0.43 7.72 2.49
N THR A 952 -0.74 7.22 2.09
CA THR A 952 -1.93 7.06 2.96
C THR A 952 -2.29 5.61 3.29
N MET A 953 -1.45 4.63 2.99
CA MET A 953 -1.83 3.21 3.16
C MET A 953 -1.50 2.59 4.53
N GLU A 954 -0.61 3.16 5.36
CA GLU A 954 -0.06 2.45 6.54
C GLU A 954 -1.10 1.93 7.56
N GLU A 955 -2.24 2.61 7.71
CA GLU A 955 -3.27 2.23 8.69
C GLU A 955 -4.17 1.08 8.20
N SER A 956 -4.33 0.92 6.88
CA SER A 956 -5.19 -0.09 6.29
C SER A 956 -4.46 -1.40 5.98
N LEU A 957 -3.12 -1.41 5.96
CA LEU A 957 -2.31 -2.60 5.62
C LEU A 957 -2.60 -3.88 6.43
N PRO A 958 -2.98 -3.84 7.72
CA PRO A 958 -3.30 -5.05 8.47
C PRO A 958 -4.52 -5.82 7.97
N LYS A 959 -5.38 -5.21 7.14
CA LYS A 959 -6.64 -5.82 6.67
C LYS A 959 -6.46 -6.68 5.41
N TYR A 960 -5.42 -6.42 4.62
CA TYR A 960 -5.15 -7.18 3.39
C TYR A 960 -4.65 -8.60 3.71
N ARG A 961 -5.21 -9.58 3.00
CA ARG A 961 -4.84 -11.00 3.07
C ARG A 961 -4.02 -11.42 1.86
N HIS A 962 -4.25 -10.83 0.70
CA HIS A 962 -3.56 -11.20 -0.52
C HIS A 962 -3.00 -9.96 -1.22
N MET A 963 -1.73 -10.04 -1.65
CA MET A 963 -1.06 -8.93 -2.31
C MET A 963 -0.24 -9.39 -3.51
N SER A 964 -0.31 -8.59 -4.58
CA SER A 964 0.65 -8.63 -5.68
C SER A 964 1.26 -7.25 -5.91
N PHE A 965 2.43 -7.20 -6.55
CA PHE A 965 3.06 -5.95 -6.96
C PHE A 965 3.73 -6.11 -8.32
N ILE A 966 3.79 -5.01 -9.08
CA ILE A 966 4.47 -5.01 -10.39
C ILE A 966 5.98 -5.11 -10.19
N ARG A 967 6.60 -6.07 -10.86
CA ARG A 967 8.04 -6.30 -10.90
C ARG A 967 8.70 -5.17 -11.69
N GLU A 968 9.55 -4.41 -11.02
CA GLU A 968 10.40 -3.37 -11.59
C GLU A 968 11.86 -3.81 -11.59
N GLU A 969 12.69 -3.15 -12.41
CA GLU A 969 14.12 -3.43 -12.49
C GLU A 969 14.79 -3.36 -11.11
N TYR A 970 14.45 -2.36 -10.29
CA TYR A 970 14.96 -2.21 -8.92
C TYR A 970 13.82 -2.05 -7.93
N VAL A 971 13.57 -3.08 -7.12
CA VAL A 971 12.59 -3.05 -6.03
C VAL A 971 13.32 -2.75 -4.72
N GLY A 972 13.38 -1.46 -4.39
CA GLY A 972 13.95 -0.95 -3.14
C GLY A 972 13.08 -1.25 -1.92
N PHE A 973 13.72 -1.33 -0.75
CA PHE A 973 13.01 -1.61 0.51
C PHE A 973 11.94 -0.59 0.86
N GLN A 974 12.10 0.68 0.49
CA GLN A 974 11.11 1.74 0.77
C GLN A 974 9.75 1.41 0.14
N LYS A 975 9.74 0.81 -1.06
CA LYS A 975 8.51 0.45 -1.78
C LYS A 975 7.66 -0.55 -1.01
N LEU A 976 8.31 -1.55 -0.39
CA LEU A 976 7.62 -2.60 0.35
C LEU A 976 7.76 -2.49 1.89
N GLY A 977 8.42 -1.44 2.38
CA GLY A 977 8.78 -1.30 3.80
C GLY A 977 7.56 -1.10 4.71
N ALA A 978 6.51 -0.44 4.21
CA ALA A 978 5.25 -0.24 4.93
C ALA A 978 4.54 -1.57 5.26
N PHE A 979 4.74 -2.61 4.45
CA PHE A 979 4.11 -3.93 4.63
C PHE A 979 4.65 -4.72 5.83
N LYS A 980 5.64 -4.19 6.57
CA LYS A 980 6.05 -4.75 7.87
C LYS A 980 4.89 -4.87 8.87
N ARG A 981 3.82 -4.09 8.69
CA ARG A 981 2.60 -4.11 9.51
C ARG A 981 1.51 -5.05 8.95
N ALA A 982 1.65 -5.57 7.73
CA ALA A 982 0.70 -6.48 7.08
C ALA A 982 0.83 -7.92 7.63
N ARG A 983 0.67 -8.10 8.95
CA ARG A 983 0.87 -9.38 9.64
C ARG A 983 -0.15 -10.47 9.25
N SER A 984 -1.25 -10.05 8.63
CA SER A 984 -2.37 -10.86 8.15
C SER A 984 -2.16 -11.44 6.75
N LEU A 985 -1.05 -11.09 6.09
CA LEU A 985 -0.81 -11.40 4.68
C LEU A 985 -0.50 -12.88 4.47
N ARG A 986 -1.25 -13.49 3.54
CA ARG A 986 -1.15 -14.90 3.09
C ARG A 986 -0.51 -15.02 1.71
N THR A 987 -0.64 -14.02 0.86
CA THR A 987 -0.06 -14.03 -0.49
C THR A 987 0.85 -12.83 -0.69
N LEU A 988 2.06 -13.08 -1.15
CA LEU A 988 2.94 -12.06 -1.70
C LEU A 988 3.63 -12.60 -2.96
N PHE A 989 3.30 -12.05 -4.12
CA PHE A 989 4.06 -12.33 -5.34
C PHE A 989 4.23 -11.12 -6.24
N SER A 990 5.33 -11.14 -7.01
CA SER A 990 5.58 -10.18 -8.07
C SER A 990 4.94 -10.62 -9.38
N VAL A 991 4.29 -9.70 -10.09
CA VAL A 991 3.76 -9.88 -11.45
C VAL A 991 4.52 -9.00 -12.42
N PHE A 992 4.69 -9.43 -13.67
CA PHE A 992 5.23 -8.58 -14.72
C PHE A 992 4.15 -8.25 -15.74
N VAL A 993 4.13 -7.01 -16.20
CA VAL A 993 3.24 -6.55 -17.28
C VAL A 993 4.08 -6.36 -18.53
N GLY A 994 3.75 -7.07 -19.62
CA GLY A 994 4.47 -7.00 -20.90
C GLY A 994 5.17 -8.32 -21.28
N VAL A 995 6.04 -8.29 -22.29
CA VAL A 995 6.73 -9.49 -22.77
C VAL A 995 8.06 -9.71 -22.02
N GLU A 996 8.02 -10.52 -20.96
CA GLU A 996 9.21 -10.87 -20.14
C GLU A 996 10.36 -11.43 -21.00
N GLN A 997 11.57 -10.88 -20.89
CA GLN A 997 12.75 -11.43 -21.55
C GLN A 997 13.52 -12.39 -20.64
N SER A 998 14.26 -13.35 -21.23
CA SER A 998 15.15 -14.26 -20.48
C SER A 998 16.38 -13.57 -19.88
N TRP A 999 16.68 -12.33 -20.28
CA TRP A 999 17.85 -11.55 -19.86
C TRP A 999 17.50 -10.35 -18.99
N ASP A 1000 16.21 -10.09 -18.73
CA ASP A 1000 15.82 -8.99 -17.85
C ASP A 1000 16.28 -9.33 -16.42
N GLU A 1001 17.17 -8.51 -15.85
CA GLU A 1001 17.63 -8.67 -14.49
C GLU A 1001 16.81 -7.78 -13.56
N PHE A 1002 16.06 -8.41 -12.66
CA PHE A 1002 15.29 -7.69 -11.65
C PHE A 1002 16.00 -7.78 -10.31
N TYR A 1003 16.20 -6.67 -9.64
CA TYR A 1003 16.91 -6.56 -8.38
C TYR A 1003 15.93 -6.38 -7.23
N LEU A 1004 16.02 -7.25 -6.23
CA LEU A 1004 15.26 -7.13 -4.99
C LEU A 1004 16.23 -6.75 -3.87
N SER A 1005 15.94 -5.67 -3.15
CA SER A 1005 16.73 -5.29 -1.98
C SER A 1005 16.80 -6.43 -0.97
N GLY A 1006 18.02 -6.81 -0.54
CA GLY A 1006 18.23 -7.85 0.49
C GLY A 1006 17.44 -7.61 1.77
N LYS A 1007 17.24 -6.35 2.17
CA LYS A 1007 16.38 -5.98 3.32
C LYS A 1007 14.93 -6.48 3.20
N ILE A 1008 14.40 -6.68 2.00
CA ILE A 1008 13.06 -7.25 1.83
C ILE A 1008 13.08 -8.70 2.32
N LEU A 1009 14.08 -9.47 1.90
CA LEU A 1009 14.29 -10.83 2.38
C LEU A 1009 14.59 -10.85 3.88
N ASP A 1010 15.48 -9.99 4.37
CA ASP A 1010 15.99 -10.05 5.75
C ASP A 1010 15.10 -9.39 6.81
N ASP A 1011 14.31 -8.36 6.46
CA ASP A 1011 13.51 -7.59 7.42
C ASP A 1011 11.99 -7.72 7.22
N LEU A 1012 11.52 -7.83 5.98
CA LEU A 1012 10.08 -7.82 5.66
C LEU A 1012 9.49 -9.23 5.75
N ILE A 1013 9.98 -10.17 4.94
CA ILE A 1013 9.44 -11.54 4.88
C ILE A 1013 9.40 -12.23 6.27
N PRO A 1014 10.39 -12.06 7.19
CA PRO A 1014 10.32 -12.68 8.52
C PRO A 1014 9.15 -12.21 9.39
N ARG A 1015 8.51 -11.08 9.04
CA ARG A 1015 7.35 -10.54 9.76
C ARG A 1015 6.02 -11.06 9.21
N LEU A 1016 6.03 -11.67 8.02
CA LEU A 1016 4.85 -12.14 7.31
C LEU A 1016 4.65 -13.65 7.56
N LEU A 1017 4.43 -14.01 8.82
CA LEU A 1017 4.43 -15.41 9.27
C LEU A 1017 3.24 -16.24 8.74
N LEU A 1018 2.16 -15.58 8.30
CA LEU A 1018 0.95 -16.21 7.76
C LEU A 1018 1.01 -16.48 6.24
N LEU A 1019 2.15 -16.21 5.59
CA LEU A 1019 2.31 -16.45 4.15
C LEU A 1019 2.08 -17.91 3.79
N ARG A 1020 1.17 -18.14 2.84
CA ARG A 1020 0.88 -19.39 2.13
C ARG A 1020 1.51 -19.41 0.74
N VAL A 1021 1.54 -18.26 0.07
CA VAL A 1021 2.12 -18.10 -1.27
C VAL A 1021 3.22 -17.06 -1.21
N LEU A 1022 4.44 -17.46 -1.60
CA LEU A 1022 5.57 -16.56 -1.82
C LEU A 1022 6.16 -16.85 -3.20
N SER A 1023 6.14 -15.85 -4.08
CA SER A 1023 6.84 -15.93 -5.36
C SER A 1023 7.74 -14.72 -5.56
N LEU A 1024 9.03 -15.00 -5.68
CA LEU A 1024 10.10 -14.04 -5.95
C LEU A 1024 10.85 -14.43 -7.23
N SER A 1025 10.11 -15.00 -8.19
CA SER A 1025 10.66 -15.45 -9.46
C SER A 1025 11.35 -14.31 -10.21
N ARG A 1026 12.42 -14.65 -10.93
CA ARG A 1026 13.28 -13.78 -11.75
C ARG A 1026 14.05 -12.68 -11.02
N PHE A 1027 13.95 -12.58 -9.70
CA PHE A 1027 14.81 -11.65 -8.97
C PHE A 1027 16.25 -12.17 -8.85
N ASN A 1028 17.22 -11.26 -8.88
CA ASN A 1028 18.64 -11.51 -8.71
C ASN A 1028 18.96 -11.83 -7.23
N ILE A 1029 18.47 -12.98 -6.77
CA ILE A 1029 18.66 -13.52 -5.44
C ILE A 1029 19.72 -14.61 -5.52
N SER A 1030 20.83 -14.44 -4.79
CA SER A 1030 21.94 -15.41 -4.79
C SER A 1030 21.86 -16.41 -3.64
N ASP A 1031 21.29 -15.99 -2.52
CA ASP A 1031 21.17 -16.79 -1.31
C ASP A 1031 19.75 -16.66 -0.76
N VAL A 1032 19.17 -17.81 -0.41
CA VAL A 1032 17.87 -17.88 0.25
C VAL A 1032 18.12 -17.87 1.76
N PRO A 1033 17.58 -16.92 2.53
CA PRO A 1033 17.84 -16.88 3.97
C PRO A 1033 17.30 -18.10 4.73
N GLU A 1034 18.00 -18.52 5.79
CA GLU A 1034 17.62 -19.67 6.61
C GLU A 1034 16.24 -19.52 7.28
N PHE A 1035 15.79 -18.28 7.53
CA PHE A 1035 14.51 -18.03 8.19
C PHE A 1035 13.31 -18.45 7.33
N ILE A 1036 13.46 -18.66 6.00
CA ILE A 1036 12.34 -19.11 5.15
C ILE A 1036 11.68 -20.36 5.74
N GLY A 1037 12.47 -21.26 6.35
CA GLY A 1037 11.95 -22.44 7.03
C GLY A 1037 11.04 -22.17 8.24
N ASN A 1038 10.95 -20.93 8.72
CA ASN A 1038 10.06 -20.50 9.80
C ASN A 1038 8.66 -20.14 9.31
N LEU A 1039 8.44 -19.98 7.99
CA LEU A 1039 7.13 -19.68 7.40
C LEU A 1039 6.26 -20.94 7.36
N LYS A 1040 5.83 -21.44 8.52
CA LYS A 1040 5.15 -22.74 8.68
C LYS A 1040 3.84 -22.89 7.85
N HIS A 1041 3.22 -21.77 7.46
CA HIS A 1041 2.01 -21.75 6.65
C HIS A 1041 2.28 -21.83 5.14
N LEU A 1042 3.55 -21.73 4.71
CA LEU A 1042 3.91 -21.65 3.30
C LEU A 1042 3.57 -22.96 2.58
N ARG A 1043 2.77 -22.84 1.51
CA ARG A 1043 2.32 -23.93 0.65
C ARG A 1043 2.86 -23.83 -0.78
N TYR A 1044 3.19 -22.62 -1.23
CA TYR A 1044 3.75 -22.36 -2.55
C TYR A 1044 4.98 -21.47 -2.43
N LEU A 1045 6.11 -21.96 -2.93
CA LEU A 1045 7.36 -21.22 -3.02
C LEU A 1045 7.88 -21.26 -4.45
N ASN A 1046 7.91 -20.11 -5.10
CA ASN A 1046 8.45 -19.96 -6.45
C ASN A 1046 9.68 -19.04 -6.43
N LEU A 1047 10.83 -19.64 -6.72
CA LEU A 1047 12.14 -18.98 -6.84
C LEU A 1047 12.71 -19.22 -8.25
N SER A 1048 11.85 -19.51 -9.23
CA SER A 1048 12.27 -19.76 -10.60
C SER A 1048 13.09 -18.61 -11.18
N GLN A 1049 14.08 -18.96 -12.01
CA GLN A 1049 14.96 -18.03 -12.71
C GLN A 1049 15.69 -17.05 -11.78
N THR A 1050 15.99 -17.47 -10.55
CA THR A 1050 16.86 -16.73 -9.62
C THR A 1050 18.30 -17.26 -9.71
N LYS A 1051 19.28 -16.51 -9.17
CA LYS A 1051 20.70 -16.90 -9.15
C LYS A 1051 21.09 -17.73 -7.91
N ILE A 1052 20.11 -18.38 -7.28
CA ILE A 1052 20.32 -19.12 -6.03
C ILE A 1052 21.28 -20.28 -6.21
N LYS A 1053 22.18 -20.47 -5.26
CA LYS A 1053 23.20 -21.55 -5.32
C LYS A 1053 22.79 -22.79 -4.53
N VAL A 1054 22.11 -22.60 -3.41
CA VAL A 1054 21.74 -23.64 -2.45
C VAL A 1054 20.38 -23.31 -1.84
N ILE A 1055 19.54 -24.33 -1.68
CA ILE A 1055 18.32 -24.23 -0.87
C ILE A 1055 18.68 -24.60 0.60
N PRO A 1056 18.38 -23.75 1.60
CA PRO A 1056 18.75 -23.98 3.01
C PRO A 1056 18.14 -25.25 3.62
N GLU A 1057 18.85 -25.86 4.58
CA GLU A 1057 18.36 -27.04 5.33
C GLU A 1057 17.04 -26.79 6.07
N ASN A 1058 16.76 -25.55 6.48
CA ASN A 1058 15.51 -25.23 7.17
C ASN A 1058 14.28 -25.27 6.26
N VAL A 1059 14.43 -25.30 4.92
CA VAL A 1059 13.30 -25.45 4.01
C VAL A 1059 12.56 -26.78 4.24
N GLY A 1060 13.24 -27.82 4.72
CA GLY A 1060 12.59 -29.07 5.15
C GLY A 1060 11.69 -28.94 6.39
N ASN A 1061 11.63 -27.77 7.04
CA ASN A 1061 10.67 -27.49 8.12
C ASN A 1061 9.34 -26.92 7.59
N LEU A 1062 9.23 -26.67 6.27
CA LEU A 1062 8.00 -26.22 5.62
C LEU A 1062 7.06 -27.40 5.36
N TYR A 1063 6.56 -28.03 6.42
CA TYR A 1063 5.75 -29.25 6.33
C TYR A 1063 4.46 -29.09 5.52
N ASN A 1064 3.96 -27.85 5.36
CA ASN A 1064 2.78 -27.54 4.57
C ASN A 1064 3.08 -27.22 3.09
N LEU A 1065 4.36 -27.24 2.67
CA LEU A 1065 4.75 -26.92 1.30
C LEU A 1065 4.17 -27.96 0.33
N GLN A 1066 3.38 -27.49 -0.64
CA GLN A 1066 2.74 -28.27 -1.69
C GLN A 1066 3.45 -28.08 -3.04
N THR A 1067 3.95 -26.88 -3.29
CA THR A 1067 4.56 -26.51 -4.58
C THR A 1067 5.90 -25.81 -4.36
N LEU A 1068 6.94 -26.32 -5.00
CA LEU A 1068 8.27 -25.72 -5.04
C LEU A 1068 8.75 -25.60 -6.49
N ILE A 1069 8.93 -24.37 -6.96
CA ILE A 1069 9.33 -24.09 -8.35
C ILE A 1069 10.71 -23.43 -8.33
N LEU A 1070 11.69 -24.16 -8.87
CA LEU A 1070 13.09 -23.77 -9.06
C LEU A 1070 13.50 -23.81 -10.54
N PHE A 1071 12.52 -23.77 -11.43
CA PHE A 1071 12.71 -23.73 -12.88
C PHE A 1071 13.74 -22.67 -13.28
N GLY A 1072 14.72 -23.02 -14.11
CA GLY A 1072 15.69 -22.07 -14.66
C GLY A 1072 16.70 -21.49 -13.65
N CYS A 1073 16.82 -22.05 -12.44
CA CYS A 1073 17.84 -21.65 -11.48
C CYS A 1073 19.23 -22.17 -11.90
N GLN A 1074 19.89 -21.45 -12.83
CA GLN A 1074 21.13 -21.87 -13.48
C GLN A 1074 22.30 -22.12 -12.51
N SER A 1075 22.33 -21.42 -11.37
CA SER A 1075 23.39 -21.51 -10.37
C SER A 1075 23.15 -22.57 -9.28
N LEU A 1076 22.00 -23.26 -9.30
CA LEU A 1076 21.61 -24.18 -8.23
C LEU A 1076 22.48 -25.44 -8.25
N THR A 1077 23.16 -25.72 -7.13
CA THR A 1077 24.09 -26.85 -7.02
C THR A 1077 23.64 -27.94 -6.05
N ARG A 1078 22.86 -27.58 -5.02
CA ARG A 1078 22.50 -28.48 -3.90
C ARG A 1078 21.10 -28.19 -3.38
N LEU A 1079 20.41 -29.28 -3.03
CA LEU A 1079 19.14 -29.32 -2.30
C LEU A 1079 19.39 -29.79 -0.86
N PRO A 1080 18.53 -29.44 0.11
CA PRO A 1080 18.72 -29.79 1.52
C PRO A 1080 18.52 -31.29 1.77
N LYS A 1081 19.23 -31.84 2.75
CA LYS A 1081 19.05 -33.23 3.20
C LYS A 1081 17.72 -33.44 3.90
N SER A 1082 17.19 -32.39 4.53
CA SER A 1082 15.89 -32.39 5.19
C SER A 1082 14.68 -32.46 4.24
N PHE A 1083 14.90 -32.47 2.92
CA PHE A 1083 13.83 -32.43 1.91
C PHE A 1083 12.80 -33.56 2.04
N ILE A 1084 13.23 -34.74 2.53
CA ILE A 1084 12.33 -35.90 2.78
C ILE A 1084 11.21 -35.60 3.79
N LYS A 1085 11.35 -34.53 4.60
CA LYS A 1085 10.32 -34.10 5.56
C LYS A 1085 9.13 -33.40 4.89
N LEU A 1086 9.23 -33.03 3.62
CA LEU A 1086 8.19 -32.34 2.86
C LEU A 1086 7.11 -33.32 2.35
N ASN A 1087 6.46 -34.04 3.26
CA ASN A 1087 5.50 -35.11 2.93
C ASN A 1087 4.23 -34.63 2.18
N LYS A 1088 3.90 -33.33 2.26
CA LYS A 1088 2.80 -32.69 1.52
C LYS A 1088 3.19 -32.14 0.15
N LEU A 1089 4.47 -32.22 -0.23
CA LEU A 1089 4.93 -31.72 -1.52
C LEU A 1089 4.29 -32.52 -2.66
N ARG A 1090 3.65 -31.80 -3.58
CA ARG A 1090 2.94 -32.33 -4.75
C ARG A 1090 3.63 -31.97 -6.05
N HIS A 1091 4.12 -30.74 -6.17
CA HIS A 1091 4.74 -30.25 -7.40
C HIS A 1091 6.16 -29.76 -7.11
N PHE A 1092 7.13 -30.39 -7.76
CA PHE A 1092 8.53 -30.00 -7.67
C PHE A 1092 9.12 -29.79 -9.06
N ASP A 1093 9.32 -28.53 -9.43
CA ASP A 1093 9.89 -28.17 -10.72
C ASP A 1093 11.35 -27.72 -10.58
N ILE A 1094 12.25 -28.45 -11.21
CA ILE A 1094 13.69 -28.20 -11.32
C ILE A 1094 14.17 -28.28 -12.78
N LYS A 1095 13.28 -28.05 -13.74
CA LYS A 1095 13.65 -27.98 -15.16
C LYS A 1095 14.66 -26.84 -15.38
N ASP A 1096 15.58 -27.02 -16.32
CA ASP A 1096 16.65 -26.06 -16.63
C ASP A 1096 17.57 -25.69 -15.44
N THR A 1097 17.91 -26.69 -14.61
CA THR A 1097 18.93 -26.59 -13.54
C THR A 1097 20.18 -27.42 -13.88
N PRO A 1098 21.11 -26.90 -14.71
CA PRO A 1098 22.23 -27.69 -15.24
C PRO A 1098 23.31 -28.02 -14.21
N LEU A 1099 23.48 -27.17 -13.17
CA LEU A 1099 24.48 -27.38 -12.12
C LEU A 1099 23.98 -28.30 -10.99
N LEU A 1100 22.69 -28.62 -10.95
CA LEU A 1100 22.13 -29.54 -9.97
C LEU A 1100 22.47 -30.97 -10.40
N LYS A 1101 23.35 -31.62 -9.63
CA LYS A 1101 23.87 -32.95 -10.02
C LYS A 1101 23.36 -34.10 -9.16
N LYS A 1102 22.54 -33.86 -8.15
CA LYS A 1102 22.01 -34.88 -7.23
C LYS A 1102 20.63 -34.47 -6.73
N LEU A 1103 19.70 -35.42 -6.72
CA LEU A 1103 18.43 -35.30 -6.00
C LEU A 1103 18.59 -35.63 -4.51
N PRO A 1104 17.71 -35.13 -3.63
CA PRO A 1104 17.70 -35.52 -2.23
C PRO A 1104 17.38 -37.01 -2.07
N MET A 1105 18.02 -37.68 -1.11
CA MET A 1105 17.75 -39.09 -0.82
C MET A 1105 16.33 -39.27 -0.29
N GLY A 1106 15.66 -40.35 -0.71
CA GLY A 1106 14.30 -40.66 -0.27
C GLY A 1106 13.21 -39.82 -0.94
N ILE A 1107 13.53 -39.10 -2.02
CA ILE A 1107 12.50 -38.41 -2.83
C ILE A 1107 11.46 -39.40 -3.38
N GLY A 1108 11.85 -40.66 -3.63
CA GLY A 1108 10.95 -41.76 -4.00
C GLY A 1108 9.95 -42.16 -2.91
N GLU A 1109 10.15 -41.74 -1.66
CA GLU A 1109 9.26 -42.01 -0.52
C GLU A 1109 8.15 -40.94 -0.38
N LEU A 1110 8.21 -39.84 -1.14
CA LEU A 1110 7.22 -38.77 -1.12
C LEU A 1110 5.93 -39.18 -1.87
N GLY A 1111 5.06 -39.94 -1.20
CA GLY A 1111 3.83 -40.48 -1.80
C GLY A 1111 2.81 -39.45 -2.30
N SER A 1112 2.92 -38.18 -1.87
CA SER A 1112 2.05 -37.08 -2.30
C SER A 1112 2.47 -36.46 -3.64
N LEU A 1113 3.69 -36.75 -4.14
CA LEU A 1113 4.26 -36.10 -5.30
C LEU A 1113 3.48 -36.47 -6.59
N ARG A 1114 3.08 -35.44 -7.34
CA ARG A 1114 2.31 -35.50 -8.58
C ARG A 1114 3.10 -35.03 -9.79
N THR A 1115 4.04 -34.10 -9.60
CA THR A 1115 4.89 -33.60 -10.67
C THR A 1115 6.32 -33.50 -10.18
N LEU A 1116 7.24 -34.06 -10.98
CA LEU A 1116 8.69 -33.92 -10.84
C LEU A 1116 9.23 -33.71 -12.26
N SER A 1117 9.87 -32.58 -12.54
CA SER A 1117 10.25 -32.28 -13.93
C SER A 1117 11.58 -32.90 -14.39
N LYS A 1118 12.43 -33.34 -13.45
CA LYS A 1118 13.77 -33.88 -13.76
C LYS A 1118 14.22 -34.96 -12.77
N ILE A 1119 14.71 -36.09 -13.28
CA ILE A 1119 15.32 -37.17 -12.50
C ILE A 1119 16.79 -37.36 -12.85
N ILE A 1120 17.66 -37.33 -11.83
CA ILE A 1120 19.12 -37.42 -12.00
C ILE A 1120 19.63 -38.75 -11.40
N ILE A 1121 19.95 -39.72 -12.25
CA ILE A 1121 20.43 -41.05 -11.85
C ILE A 1121 21.96 -41.03 -11.70
N ARG A 1122 22.47 -41.45 -10.54
CA ARG A 1122 23.91 -41.53 -10.24
C ARG A 1122 24.30 -42.78 -9.47
N ARG A 1123 25.55 -43.21 -9.63
CA ARG A 1123 26.13 -44.37 -8.93
C ARG A 1123 26.46 -44.03 -7.47
N ASN A 1124 26.31 -45.03 -6.60
CA ASN A 1124 26.74 -45.13 -5.19
C ASN A 1124 26.14 -44.11 -4.20
N ASP A 1125 25.91 -42.85 -4.60
CA ASP A 1125 25.50 -41.75 -3.70
C ASP A 1125 24.40 -40.84 -4.30
N GLY A 1126 23.46 -41.40 -5.08
CA GLY A 1126 22.40 -40.67 -5.75
C GLY A 1126 21.15 -41.51 -5.99
N PHE A 1127 20.11 -40.91 -6.60
CA PHE A 1127 18.82 -41.55 -6.83
C PHE A 1127 18.98 -42.86 -7.61
N ALA A 1128 18.59 -43.97 -6.98
CA ALA A 1128 18.59 -45.28 -7.62
C ALA A 1128 17.36 -45.41 -8.51
N ILE A 1129 17.51 -45.98 -9.71
CA ILE A 1129 16.38 -46.17 -10.64
C ILE A 1129 15.22 -46.97 -10.04
N THR A 1130 15.51 -47.83 -9.06
CA THR A 1130 14.50 -48.60 -8.31
C THR A 1130 13.60 -47.74 -7.42
N GLU A 1131 14.04 -46.54 -7.01
CA GLU A 1131 13.23 -45.58 -6.25
C GLU A 1131 12.05 -45.03 -7.08
N LEU A 1132 12.11 -45.13 -8.42
CA LEU A 1132 10.97 -44.80 -9.30
C LEU A 1132 9.71 -45.59 -8.94
N LYS A 1133 9.85 -46.80 -8.41
CA LYS A 1133 8.71 -47.63 -7.99
C LYS A 1133 7.84 -46.96 -6.92
N GLY A 1134 8.40 -46.04 -6.12
CA GLY A 1134 7.67 -45.25 -5.13
C GLY A 1134 6.89 -44.07 -5.72
N LEU A 1135 7.22 -43.64 -6.95
CA LEU A 1135 6.68 -42.47 -7.63
C LEU A 1135 5.52 -42.81 -8.59
N GLN A 1136 4.55 -43.60 -8.13
CA GLN A 1136 3.48 -44.15 -8.97
C GLN A 1136 2.43 -43.13 -9.43
N ASN A 1137 2.42 -41.96 -8.79
CA ASN A 1137 1.41 -40.93 -8.94
C ASN A 1137 1.87 -39.70 -9.76
N ILE A 1138 3.03 -39.80 -10.42
CA ILE A 1138 3.60 -38.71 -11.22
C ILE A 1138 2.92 -38.63 -12.59
N HIS A 1139 2.57 -37.42 -12.99
CA HIS A 1139 2.03 -37.08 -14.30
C HIS A 1139 2.74 -35.83 -14.87
N GLY A 1140 2.68 -35.66 -16.19
CA GLY A 1140 3.31 -34.53 -16.89
C GLY A 1140 4.66 -34.89 -17.52
N GLU A 1141 5.38 -33.87 -17.98
CA GLU A 1141 6.66 -34.03 -18.66
C GLU A 1141 7.80 -34.33 -17.67
N LEU A 1142 8.52 -35.43 -17.90
CA LEU A 1142 9.59 -35.92 -17.04
C LEU A 1142 10.87 -36.11 -17.84
N SER A 1143 11.93 -35.38 -17.49
CA SER A 1143 13.25 -35.53 -18.10
C SER A 1143 14.16 -36.47 -17.28
N PHE A 1144 14.95 -37.30 -17.96
CA PHE A 1144 15.92 -38.20 -17.32
C PHE A 1144 17.36 -37.81 -17.65
N GLU A 1145 18.20 -37.67 -16.63
CA GLU A 1145 19.64 -37.53 -16.76
C GLU A 1145 20.36 -38.74 -16.15
N GLY A 1146 21.41 -39.21 -16.82
CA GLY A 1146 22.29 -40.24 -16.26
C GLY A 1146 21.80 -41.69 -16.42
N LEU A 1147 20.92 -41.99 -17.39
CA LEU A 1147 20.45 -43.36 -17.67
C LEU A 1147 21.59 -44.36 -17.93
N HIS A 1148 22.73 -43.90 -18.46
CA HIS A 1148 23.95 -44.72 -18.63
C HIS A 1148 24.54 -45.25 -17.30
N ASN A 1149 24.06 -44.77 -16.15
CA ASN A 1149 24.49 -45.22 -14.82
C ASN A 1149 23.72 -46.45 -14.32
N VAL A 1150 22.69 -46.91 -15.03
CA VAL A 1150 21.88 -48.08 -14.65
C VAL A 1150 22.69 -49.36 -14.87
N GLN A 1151 22.97 -50.09 -13.79
CA GLN A 1151 23.91 -51.23 -13.80
C GLN A 1151 23.28 -52.57 -14.21
N SER A 1152 21.95 -52.71 -14.19
CA SER A 1152 21.27 -53.98 -14.41
C SER A 1152 19.94 -53.80 -15.11
N ALA A 1153 19.69 -54.62 -16.15
CA ALA A 1153 18.39 -54.72 -16.81
C ALA A 1153 17.27 -55.10 -15.83
N ARG A 1154 17.60 -55.84 -14.76
CA ARG A 1154 16.67 -56.17 -13.68
C ARG A 1154 16.22 -54.92 -12.90
N HIS A 1155 17.13 -54.01 -12.56
CA HIS A 1155 16.79 -52.76 -11.87
C HIS A 1155 15.94 -51.83 -12.74
N ALA A 1156 16.20 -51.79 -14.06
CA ALA A 1156 15.35 -51.06 -15.00
C ALA A 1156 13.95 -51.68 -15.13
N HIS A 1157 13.84 -53.01 -15.08
CA HIS A 1157 12.57 -53.72 -15.07
C HIS A 1157 11.79 -53.49 -13.76
N GLU A 1158 12.47 -53.52 -12.61
CA GLU A 1158 11.89 -53.25 -11.28
C GLU A 1158 11.38 -51.82 -11.11
N ALA A 1159 11.92 -50.85 -11.87
CA ALA A 1159 11.45 -49.47 -11.90
C ALA A 1159 10.06 -49.28 -12.52
N ASN A 1160 9.56 -50.28 -13.26
CA ASN A 1160 8.22 -50.34 -13.85
C ASN A 1160 7.79 -49.07 -14.63
N PHE A 1161 8.61 -48.66 -15.61
CA PHE A 1161 8.32 -47.52 -16.49
C PHE A 1161 6.95 -47.59 -17.19
N ALA A 1162 6.45 -48.81 -17.45
CA ALA A 1162 5.17 -49.03 -18.13
C ALA A 1162 3.95 -48.55 -17.32
N GLY A 1163 4.09 -48.36 -16.00
CA GLY A 1163 3.03 -47.82 -15.13
C GLY A 1163 3.00 -46.29 -15.05
N MET A 1164 4.01 -45.58 -15.58
CA MET A 1164 4.11 -44.12 -15.55
C MET A 1164 3.56 -43.53 -16.85
N GLY A 1165 2.29 -43.12 -16.85
CA GLY A 1165 1.67 -42.49 -18.02
C GLY A 1165 2.21 -41.07 -18.27
N GLY A 1166 2.52 -40.75 -19.54
CA GLY A 1166 2.88 -39.39 -19.98
C GLY A 1166 4.37 -39.11 -20.24
N LEU A 1167 5.22 -40.14 -20.28
CA LEU A 1167 6.66 -39.99 -20.56
C LEU A 1167 6.90 -39.49 -22.00
N VAL A 1168 7.25 -38.21 -22.14
CA VAL A 1168 7.84 -37.66 -23.37
C VAL A 1168 9.36 -37.65 -23.17
N ASN A 1169 10.07 -38.44 -23.99
CA ASN A 1169 11.52 -38.56 -23.92
C ASN A 1169 12.14 -37.48 -24.82
N HIS A 1170 12.88 -36.53 -24.25
CA HIS A 1170 13.68 -35.55 -25.00
C HIS A 1170 15.17 -35.88 -24.90
#